data_AF-A0A5C0E5A4-F1
#
_entry.id   AF-A0A5C0E5A4-F1
#
_cell.length_a   1.000
_cell.length_b   1.000
_cell.length_c   1.000
_cell.angle_alpha   90.00
_cell.angle_beta   90.00
_cell.angle_gamma   90.00
#
_symmetry.space_group_name_H-M   'P 1'
#
loop_
_entity.id
_entity.type
_entity.pdbx_description
1 polymer ?
#
loop_
_entity_poly.entity_id
_entity_poly.type
_entity_poly.pdbx_seq_one_letter_code
_entity_poly.pdbx_strand_id
1 'polypeptide(L)'
;MIGKKRENLINYTLSAMQEYDLAIKNIEKKDYARYSENCSNQARKASESLCKCIIIQSDLSDDEKEQLNKNDLNNLIQQVSKNKQPFILDSYLRQRVGNRLNILRTTGNDGSHENDYKITNDDLNEIKSSLLYLLKWYYNEHSEIEIPKELVYLFETENSFEFTMLDNILSSKFSKSENLYEEKRYKLKYELWKVHLMLDMYILFLDKDINITKTVNDFFKRLTFSIDFLTIITPHSINEKRIENIKKVFNDYKESNFEKIKDINVVSLSDFIWDNFSSNNKDIKEVYEEKYFMDQHLFELDKDYEVVKNELSIKYLLENSIEKEFAKPITLILGQGGVGKSTLTETLVNKINKRYTSKRAILIKAEILKNALKDSIDNISLTIDSIFDLYNLYLKYIDTDVMNFELNNKNIFNLSILSGNIILIIDGLDEIAGLLKEKFNLNNFVKSLVDLNKQLGECRIISTARDSYWNKEKDTINQIYVDVKYLFGFDDENVNKYLEKRFGKDVKEKYIQKVNILLKDIIDKRTKQYLPFYVNLISGVIETNDDINSLKINHSIKEYYHNEEVLDFLIYSILNREIVRHSFSINVSSFIEIFLELVANHGSTINKEDINGILNLYFNDENITDKFMLNPLLQEQNGIIKFRYDFLYNYFIVLYFIKSLKTHQIDNDFIKIFCHLYDGNNLLFEDTVKFFKKNDSFKDLKISHEKLIKKYKEENTKPMKLKLEKSISALLYLIQKVAGNNLSQDKRISYIIDLYTKEIRYFFIWGKFYPINLSGIHIYNSKFINYNNLCNSTIDESTRFYYSDISLSDDVETCININKNIFDSTCTLNTKINEILKTFDNNENAKEEIIKTELKRVFNHFFGNGYFENRKKDGCSNFGKKIYMKDNLITFLLKENVLCDYDPRRYSITEYFEPIVSDFIKNNNDVKLRNLIDKLMDICKVTTKSKKECDEPL
;
A
#
# COMPACT_ATOMS: atom_id res chain seq x y z
N MET A 1 -29.07 24.07 -21.18
CA MET A 1 -27.71 24.26 -20.64
C MET A 1 -26.95 22.94 -20.45
N ILE A 2 -27.51 21.94 -19.75
CA ILE A 2 -26.83 20.66 -19.47
C ILE A 2 -26.44 19.88 -20.74
N GLY A 3 -27.31 19.82 -21.76
CA GLY A 3 -27.01 19.13 -23.03
C GLY A 3 -25.84 19.72 -23.82
N LYS A 4 -25.75 21.05 -23.89
CA LYS A 4 -24.68 21.78 -24.60
C LYS A 4 -23.32 21.67 -23.87
N LYS A 5 -23.33 21.59 -22.54
CA LYS A 5 -22.14 21.34 -21.69
C LYS A 5 -21.56 19.94 -21.96
N ARG A 6 -22.44 18.92 -22.04
CA ARG A 6 -22.07 17.54 -22.32
C ARG A 6 -21.52 17.36 -23.75
N GLU A 7 -22.16 17.98 -24.73
CA GLU A 7 -21.74 17.93 -26.14
C GLU A 7 -20.37 18.59 -26.35
N ASN A 8 -20.13 19.76 -25.76
CA ASN A 8 -18.81 20.42 -25.82
C ASN A 8 -17.72 19.60 -25.11
N LEU A 9 -18.01 19.03 -23.94
CA LEU A 9 -17.06 18.17 -23.22
C LEU A 9 -16.67 16.95 -24.05
N ILE A 10 -17.64 16.31 -24.72
CA ILE A 10 -17.39 15.20 -25.63
C ILE A 10 -16.51 15.65 -26.81
N ASN A 11 -16.84 16.78 -27.45
CA ASN A 11 -16.09 17.29 -28.61
C ASN A 11 -14.63 17.65 -28.26
N TYR A 12 -14.37 18.31 -27.14
CA TYR A 12 -13.00 18.60 -26.71
C TYR A 12 -12.25 17.35 -26.26
N THR A 13 -12.94 16.39 -25.61
CA THR A 13 -12.31 15.13 -25.22
C THR A 13 -11.91 14.31 -26.45
N LEU A 14 -12.77 14.22 -27.45
CA LEU A 14 -12.48 13.59 -28.74
C LEU A 14 -11.35 14.31 -29.50
N SER A 15 -11.34 15.64 -29.50
CA SER A 15 -10.28 16.42 -30.11
C SER A 15 -8.93 16.23 -29.41
N ALA A 16 -8.91 16.25 -28.06
CA ALA A 16 -7.71 15.96 -27.29
C ALA A 16 -7.17 14.58 -27.63
N MET A 17 -8.05 13.58 -27.60
CA MET A 17 -7.76 12.20 -27.95
C MET A 17 -7.17 12.00 -29.34
N GLN A 18 -7.73 12.65 -30.37
CA GLN A 18 -7.22 12.57 -31.74
C GLN A 18 -5.83 13.19 -31.85
N GLU A 19 -5.58 14.31 -31.18
CA GLU A 19 -4.25 14.94 -31.14
C GLU A 19 -3.23 14.08 -30.38
N TYR A 20 -3.65 13.42 -29.30
CA TYR A 20 -2.83 12.46 -28.55
C TYR A 20 -2.45 11.23 -29.41
N ASP A 21 -3.42 10.66 -30.12
CA ASP A 21 -3.24 9.55 -31.06
C ASP A 21 -2.25 9.90 -32.18
N LEU A 22 -2.41 11.09 -32.77
CA LEU A 22 -1.57 11.59 -33.84
C LEU A 22 -0.13 11.83 -33.36
N ALA A 23 0.03 12.41 -32.16
CA ALA A 23 1.33 12.63 -31.54
C ALA A 23 2.05 11.30 -31.30
N ILE A 24 1.40 10.32 -30.69
CA ILE A 24 1.99 9.00 -30.40
C ILE A 24 2.36 8.25 -31.69
N LYS A 25 1.49 8.25 -32.71
CA LYS A 25 1.78 7.62 -34.01
C LYS A 25 2.95 8.28 -34.75
N ASN A 26 3.17 9.58 -34.55
CA ASN A 26 4.30 10.27 -35.15
C ASN A 26 5.61 10.04 -34.38
N ILE A 27 5.56 9.81 -33.07
CA ILE A 27 6.72 9.36 -32.26
C ILE A 27 7.18 7.96 -32.69
N GLU A 28 6.26 7.08 -33.09
CA GLU A 28 6.56 5.67 -33.42
C GLU A 28 7.07 5.45 -34.85
N LYS A 29 7.04 6.47 -35.72
CA LYS A 29 7.57 6.38 -37.09
C LYS A 29 9.07 6.67 -37.12
N LYS A 30 9.87 5.70 -37.60
CA LYS A 30 11.34 5.68 -37.59
C LYS A 30 12.07 6.69 -38.52
N ASP A 31 11.42 7.76 -38.98
CA ASP A 31 12.05 8.79 -39.84
C ASP A 31 12.25 10.11 -39.06
N TYR A 32 13.34 10.19 -38.31
CA TYR A 32 13.47 11.10 -37.16
C TYR A 32 13.61 12.60 -37.49
N ALA A 33 14.13 12.98 -38.65
CA ALA A 33 14.51 14.38 -38.90
C ALA A 33 13.35 15.30 -39.36
N ARG A 34 12.29 14.73 -39.95
CA ARG A 34 11.15 15.50 -40.53
C ARG A 34 9.88 15.44 -39.67
N TYR A 35 9.86 14.54 -38.68
CA TYR A 35 8.68 14.27 -37.83
C TYR A 35 8.82 14.82 -36.40
N SER A 36 10.01 15.24 -35.96
CA SER A 36 10.26 15.77 -34.61
C SER A 36 9.53 17.10 -34.34
N GLU A 37 9.61 18.08 -35.25
CA GLU A 37 8.87 19.36 -35.14
C GLU A 37 7.34 19.18 -35.19
N ASN A 38 6.86 18.21 -35.98
CA ASN A 38 5.43 17.90 -36.07
C ASN A 38 4.92 17.21 -34.81
N CYS A 39 5.73 16.35 -34.18
CA CYS A 39 5.41 15.68 -32.93
C CYS A 39 5.26 16.66 -31.76
N SER A 40 6.25 17.54 -31.57
CA SER A 40 6.22 18.55 -30.51
C SER A 40 5.03 19.49 -30.61
N ASN A 41 4.68 19.93 -31.83
CA ASN A 41 3.49 20.75 -32.06
C ASN A 41 2.18 20.01 -31.77
N GLN A 42 2.09 18.71 -32.08
CA GLN A 42 0.90 17.90 -31.78
C GLN A 42 0.77 17.58 -30.29
N ALA A 43 1.88 17.28 -29.61
CA ALA A 43 1.91 17.10 -28.16
C ALA A 43 1.44 18.37 -27.42
N ARG A 44 1.81 19.55 -27.96
CA ARG A 44 1.33 20.85 -27.46
C ARG A 44 -0.18 21.01 -27.64
N LYS A 45 -0.71 20.72 -28.83
CA LYS A 45 -2.16 20.75 -29.10
C LYS A 45 -2.94 19.77 -28.24
N ALA A 46 -2.43 18.56 -28.04
CA ALA A 46 -3.01 17.57 -27.13
C ALA A 46 -3.09 18.10 -25.67
N SER A 47 -2.03 18.80 -25.23
CA SER A 47 -1.98 19.45 -23.92
C SER A 47 -2.96 20.62 -23.81
N GLU A 48 -3.06 21.46 -24.85
CA GLU A 48 -4.02 22.58 -24.91
C GLU A 48 -5.46 22.07 -24.81
N SER A 49 -5.80 21.04 -25.58
CA SER A 49 -7.13 20.43 -25.57
C SER A 49 -7.44 19.77 -24.23
N LEU A 50 -6.48 19.09 -23.59
CA LEU A 50 -6.67 18.53 -22.26
C LEU A 50 -6.90 19.61 -21.20
N CYS A 51 -6.10 20.68 -21.20
CA CYS A 51 -6.33 21.80 -20.28
C CYS A 51 -7.71 22.43 -20.49
N LYS A 52 -8.16 22.59 -21.74
CA LYS A 52 -9.52 23.07 -22.04
C LYS A 52 -10.60 22.13 -21.50
N CYS A 53 -10.43 20.80 -21.61
CA CYS A 53 -11.32 19.82 -21.01
C CYS A 53 -11.43 19.99 -19.49
N ILE A 54 -10.29 20.11 -18.80
CA ILE A 54 -10.23 20.31 -17.35
C ILE A 54 -10.92 21.61 -16.96
N ILE A 55 -10.71 22.70 -17.71
CA ILE A 55 -11.26 24.02 -17.37
C ILE A 55 -12.77 24.10 -17.66
N ILE A 56 -13.27 23.54 -18.77
CA ILE A 56 -14.71 23.58 -19.14
C ILE A 56 -15.61 22.82 -18.16
N GLN A 57 -15.04 21.88 -17.40
CA GLN A 57 -15.77 21.17 -16.34
C GLN A 57 -16.04 22.06 -15.11
N SER A 58 -15.29 23.15 -14.91
CA SER A 58 -15.63 24.18 -13.92
C SER A 58 -16.83 25.00 -14.40
N ASP A 59 -17.71 25.45 -13.50
CA ASP A 59 -18.92 26.21 -13.84
C ASP A 59 -18.57 27.62 -14.34
N LEU A 60 -18.16 27.70 -15.60
CA LEU A 60 -17.82 28.93 -16.29
C LEU A 60 -19.02 29.51 -17.05
N SER A 61 -19.08 30.84 -17.08
CA SER A 61 -20.02 31.60 -17.90
C SER A 61 -19.73 31.41 -19.39
N ASP A 62 -20.72 31.72 -20.25
CA ASP A 62 -20.56 31.52 -21.70
C ASP A 62 -19.53 32.49 -22.33
N ASP A 63 -19.31 33.67 -21.73
CA ASP A 63 -18.27 34.63 -22.14
C ASP A 63 -16.85 34.12 -21.79
N GLU A 64 -16.68 33.44 -20.65
CA GLU A 64 -15.40 32.82 -20.25
C GLU A 64 -15.03 31.62 -21.16
N LYS A 65 -16.04 30.91 -21.69
CA LYS A 65 -15.84 29.81 -22.66
C LYS A 65 -15.37 30.31 -24.03
N GLU A 66 -15.82 31.50 -24.45
CA GLU A 66 -15.34 32.12 -25.69
C GLU A 66 -13.90 32.62 -25.56
N GLN A 67 -13.50 33.09 -24.37
CA GLN A 67 -12.12 33.47 -24.07
C GLN A 67 -11.17 32.27 -23.97
N LEU A 68 -11.64 31.11 -23.49
CA LEU A 68 -10.86 29.86 -23.43
C LEU A 68 -10.30 29.40 -24.78
N ASN A 69 -11.03 29.65 -25.87
CA ASN A 69 -10.57 29.31 -27.21
C ASN A 69 -9.47 30.23 -27.76
N LYS A 70 -9.25 31.39 -27.12
CA LYS A 70 -8.21 32.36 -27.48
C LYS A 70 -6.96 32.26 -26.60
N ASN A 71 -6.99 31.45 -25.54
CA ASN A 71 -5.86 31.28 -24.62
C ASN A 71 -4.80 30.34 -25.19
N ASP A 72 -3.54 30.74 -25.07
CA ASP A 72 -2.38 29.89 -25.36
C ASP A 72 -2.17 28.85 -24.23
N LEU A 73 -1.36 27.81 -24.51
CA LEU A 73 -1.08 26.74 -23.54
C LEU A 73 -0.58 27.28 -22.18
N ASN A 74 0.19 28.38 -22.18
CA ASN A 74 0.71 29.00 -20.97
C ASN A 74 -0.42 29.50 -20.05
N ASN A 75 -1.38 30.22 -20.62
CA ASN A 75 -2.52 30.73 -19.86
C ASN A 75 -3.43 29.59 -19.39
N LEU A 76 -3.61 28.54 -20.21
CA LEU A 76 -4.39 27.35 -19.85
C LEU A 76 -3.75 26.57 -18.68
N ILE A 77 -2.44 26.33 -18.70
CA ILE A 77 -1.70 25.68 -17.61
C ILE A 77 -1.80 26.51 -16.32
N GLN A 78 -1.65 27.84 -16.43
CA GLN A 78 -1.81 28.71 -15.27
C GLN A 78 -3.23 28.64 -14.68
N GLN A 79 -4.27 28.58 -15.50
CA GLN A 79 -5.66 28.45 -15.03
C GLN A 79 -5.91 27.10 -14.34
N VAL A 80 -5.42 25.99 -14.91
CA VAL A 80 -5.47 24.66 -14.28
C VAL A 80 -4.73 24.66 -12.92
N SER A 81 -3.62 25.39 -12.82
CA SER A 81 -2.83 25.47 -11.57
C SER A 81 -3.39 26.43 -10.51
N LYS A 82 -4.18 27.45 -10.88
CA LYS A 82 -4.67 28.53 -9.99
C LYS A 82 -6.11 28.34 -9.48
N ASN A 83 -6.97 27.59 -10.17
CA ASN A 83 -8.39 27.49 -9.80
C ASN A 83 -8.58 26.80 -8.44
N LYS A 84 -9.14 27.57 -7.49
CA LYS A 84 -9.61 27.08 -6.17
C LYS A 84 -11.12 26.86 -6.28
N GLN A 85 -11.54 25.62 -6.63
CA GLN A 85 -12.87 24.97 -6.53
C GLN A 85 -13.30 24.27 -7.84
N PRO A 86 -14.04 23.14 -7.80
CA PRO A 86 -13.95 21.97 -6.94
C PRO A 86 -13.31 20.80 -7.72
N PHE A 87 -12.06 20.94 -8.18
CA PHE A 87 -11.25 19.75 -8.47
C PHE A 87 -10.64 19.29 -7.15
N ILE A 88 -11.07 18.14 -6.64
CA ILE A 88 -10.36 17.44 -5.55
C ILE A 88 -9.08 16.83 -6.15
N LEU A 89 -8.15 17.71 -6.54
CA LEU A 89 -6.76 17.31 -6.72
C LEU A 89 -6.04 17.68 -5.43
N ASP A 90 -5.57 16.70 -4.69
CA ASP A 90 -4.57 16.94 -3.65
C ASP A 90 -3.41 17.77 -4.24
N SER A 91 -2.82 18.62 -3.41
CA SER A 91 -1.63 19.43 -3.67
C SER A 91 -0.54 18.67 -4.42
N TYR A 92 -0.33 17.39 -4.10
CA TYR A 92 0.65 16.53 -4.75
C TYR A 92 0.28 16.16 -6.19
N LEU A 93 -0.99 15.81 -6.44
CA LEU A 93 -1.45 15.47 -7.79
C LEU A 93 -1.44 16.70 -8.71
N ARG A 94 -1.81 17.87 -8.18
CA ARG A 94 -1.68 19.16 -8.89
C ARG A 94 -0.24 19.44 -9.32
N GLN A 95 0.73 19.16 -8.45
CA GLN A 95 2.14 19.32 -8.77
C GLN A 95 2.58 18.34 -9.87
N ARG A 96 2.15 17.08 -9.82
CA ARG A 96 2.49 16.07 -10.85
C ARG A 96 1.89 16.39 -12.22
N VAL A 97 0.59 16.71 -12.27
CA VAL A 97 -0.08 17.12 -13.52
C VAL A 97 0.57 18.39 -14.08
N GLY A 98 0.83 19.39 -13.23
CA GLY A 98 1.53 20.61 -13.62
C GLY A 98 2.94 20.38 -14.14
N ASN A 99 3.71 19.49 -13.52
CA ASN A 99 5.05 19.13 -13.99
C ASN A 99 5.01 18.46 -15.38
N ARG A 100 4.07 17.53 -15.60
CA ARG A 100 3.92 16.84 -16.88
C ARG A 100 3.46 17.77 -18.01
N LEU A 101 2.54 18.70 -17.71
CA LEU A 101 2.16 19.76 -18.65
C LEU A 101 3.32 20.72 -18.94
N ASN A 102 4.16 21.01 -17.95
CA ASN A 102 5.35 21.85 -18.15
C ASN A 102 6.41 21.18 -19.02
N ILE A 103 6.61 19.86 -18.92
CA ILE A 103 7.50 19.09 -19.81
C ILE A 103 7.04 19.24 -21.26
N LEU A 104 5.76 19.00 -21.53
CA LEU A 104 5.18 19.12 -22.88
C LEU A 104 5.24 20.55 -23.42
N ARG A 105 5.19 21.55 -22.54
CA ARG A 105 5.39 22.96 -22.89
C ARG A 105 6.84 23.23 -23.30
N THR A 106 7.81 22.78 -22.52
CA THR A 106 9.23 23.08 -22.76
C THR A 106 9.75 22.41 -24.02
N THR A 107 9.27 21.21 -24.34
CA THR A 107 9.66 20.46 -25.54
C THR A 107 8.87 20.86 -26.79
N GLY A 108 7.78 21.64 -26.62
CA GLY A 108 6.83 22.02 -27.68
C GLY A 108 7.09 23.36 -28.36
N ASN A 109 8.17 24.07 -28.00
CA ASN A 109 8.36 25.49 -28.29
C ASN A 109 9.48 25.79 -29.30
N ASP A 110 9.81 24.83 -30.16
CA ASP A 110 10.92 24.93 -31.14
C ASP A 110 10.61 25.80 -32.37
N GLY A 111 9.43 26.45 -32.40
CA GLY A 111 9.02 27.36 -33.48
C GLY A 111 9.49 28.82 -33.31
N SER A 112 10.14 29.19 -32.21
CA SER A 112 10.74 30.52 -32.07
C SER A 112 12.20 30.46 -32.53
N HIS A 113 12.55 31.24 -33.55
CA HIS A 113 13.81 31.31 -34.30
C HIS A 113 15.13 31.50 -33.52
N GLU A 114 15.26 31.13 -32.24
CA GLU A 114 16.41 31.48 -31.40
C GLU A 114 17.09 30.32 -30.64
N ASN A 115 16.67 29.06 -30.76
CA ASN A 115 17.41 27.94 -30.14
C ASN A 115 17.61 26.75 -31.08
N ASP A 116 18.86 26.43 -31.40
CA ASP A 116 19.34 25.24 -32.14
C ASP A 116 19.20 23.94 -31.31
N TYR A 117 18.13 23.78 -30.52
CA TYR A 117 17.93 22.57 -29.72
C TYR A 117 17.36 21.44 -30.60
N LYS A 118 18.13 20.38 -30.81
CA LYS A 118 17.66 19.17 -31.49
C LYS A 118 16.98 18.25 -30.49
N ILE A 119 15.67 18.02 -30.67
CA ILE A 119 14.90 17.01 -29.91
C ILE A 119 15.62 15.65 -29.98
N THR A 120 15.96 15.10 -28.82
CA THR A 120 16.61 13.80 -28.66
C THR A 120 15.58 12.67 -28.53
N ASN A 121 16.03 11.41 -28.61
CA ASN A 121 15.17 10.24 -28.35
C ASN A 121 14.64 10.21 -26.91
N ASP A 122 15.42 10.71 -25.96
CA ASP A 122 15.01 10.78 -24.56
C ASP A 122 13.90 11.83 -24.38
N ASP A 123 14.01 12.98 -25.07
CA ASP A 123 12.94 13.99 -25.09
C ASP A 123 11.63 13.42 -25.68
N LEU A 124 11.71 12.66 -26.78
CA LEU A 124 10.53 12.01 -27.38
C LEU A 124 9.90 10.96 -26.45
N ASN A 125 10.71 10.18 -25.73
CA ASN A 125 10.24 9.25 -24.72
C ASN A 125 9.60 9.98 -23.53
N GLU A 126 10.16 11.10 -23.12
CA GLU A 126 9.63 11.92 -22.03
C GLU A 126 8.30 12.57 -22.42
N ILE A 127 8.18 13.07 -23.66
CA ILE A 127 6.92 13.54 -24.25
C ILE A 127 5.89 12.42 -24.27
N LYS A 128 6.24 11.23 -24.80
CA LYS A 128 5.34 10.07 -24.85
C LYS A 128 4.85 9.68 -23.44
N SER A 129 5.76 9.60 -22.47
CA SER A 129 5.43 9.25 -21.09
C SER A 129 4.53 10.28 -20.42
N SER A 130 4.76 11.57 -20.69
CA SER A 130 3.99 12.67 -20.12
C SER A 130 2.60 12.77 -20.73
N LEU A 131 2.49 12.55 -22.04
CA LEU A 131 1.22 12.47 -22.74
C LEU A 131 0.37 11.31 -22.20
N LEU A 132 0.94 10.09 -22.11
CA LEU A 132 0.24 8.91 -21.60
C LEU A 132 -0.20 9.07 -20.14
N TYR A 133 0.64 9.65 -19.29
CA TYR A 133 0.31 9.92 -17.89
C TYR A 133 -0.91 10.84 -17.76
N LEU A 134 -0.91 11.95 -18.51
CA LEU A 134 -1.98 12.95 -18.47
C LEU A 134 -3.31 12.38 -19.01
N LEU A 135 -3.24 11.58 -20.07
CA LEU A 135 -4.37 10.83 -20.61
C LEU A 135 -4.93 9.84 -19.58
N LYS A 136 -4.08 8.97 -19.02
CA LYS A 136 -4.49 7.97 -18.01
C LYS A 136 -5.11 8.63 -16.78
N TRP A 137 -4.48 9.69 -16.27
CA TRP A 137 -5.00 10.44 -15.13
C TRP A 137 -6.40 10.99 -15.44
N TYR A 138 -6.55 11.72 -16.54
CA TYR A 138 -7.84 12.33 -16.90
C TYR A 138 -8.95 11.28 -17.05
N TYR A 139 -8.66 10.12 -17.65
CA TYR A 139 -9.65 9.06 -17.80
C TYR A 139 -10.01 8.33 -16.50
N ASN A 140 -9.02 8.08 -15.63
CA ASN A 140 -9.27 7.46 -14.33
C ASN A 140 -10.20 8.33 -13.46
N GLU A 141 -10.06 9.65 -13.55
CA GLU A 141 -10.95 10.60 -12.85
C GLU A 141 -12.32 10.75 -13.54
N HIS A 142 -12.46 10.41 -14.83
CA HIS A 142 -13.65 10.70 -15.65
C HIS A 142 -14.24 9.48 -16.41
N SER A 143 -14.40 8.35 -15.71
CA SER A 143 -14.97 7.06 -16.16
C SER A 143 -16.33 7.05 -16.92
N GLU A 144 -17.06 8.16 -17.03
CA GLU A 144 -18.36 8.22 -17.74
C GLU A 144 -18.23 8.48 -19.25
N ILE A 145 -17.03 8.81 -19.73
CA ILE A 145 -16.79 9.07 -21.15
C ILE A 145 -16.39 7.74 -21.82
N GLU A 146 -17.28 7.18 -22.64
CA GLU A 146 -16.95 6.01 -23.47
C GLU A 146 -15.71 6.32 -24.33
N ILE A 147 -14.66 5.53 -24.14
CA ILE A 147 -13.45 5.58 -24.97
C ILE A 147 -13.86 5.10 -26.37
N PRO A 148 -13.67 5.90 -27.44
CA PRO A 148 -13.89 5.44 -28.80
C PRO A 148 -13.09 4.17 -29.07
N LYS A 149 -13.72 3.17 -29.68
CA LYS A 149 -13.11 1.85 -29.92
C LYS A 149 -11.75 1.95 -30.65
N GLU A 150 -11.55 2.97 -31.49
CA GLU A 150 -10.28 3.16 -32.19
C GLU A 150 -9.12 3.65 -31.31
N LEU A 151 -9.38 4.05 -30.05
CA LEU A 151 -8.40 4.66 -29.15
C LEU A 151 -8.16 3.88 -27.86
N VAL A 152 -8.92 2.79 -27.64
CA VAL A 152 -8.73 1.84 -26.54
C VAL A 152 -7.28 1.35 -26.51
N TYR A 153 -6.67 1.16 -27.68
CA TYR A 153 -5.29 0.70 -27.83
C TYR A 153 -4.24 1.61 -27.15
N LEU A 154 -4.51 2.93 -26.99
CA LEU A 154 -3.61 3.85 -26.30
C LEU A 154 -3.49 3.52 -24.80
N PHE A 155 -4.56 2.99 -24.20
CA PHE A 155 -4.56 2.46 -22.84
C PHE A 155 -4.02 1.03 -22.77
N GLU A 156 -4.07 0.30 -23.89
CA GLU A 156 -3.47 -1.03 -24.06
C GLU A 156 -1.95 -0.97 -24.32
N THR A 157 -1.33 0.21 -24.51
CA THR A 157 0.12 0.31 -24.83
C THR A 157 1.07 -0.12 -23.69
N GLU A 158 0.58 -0.35 -22.47
CA GLU A 158 1.33 -1.06 -21.41
C GLU A 158 1.04 -2.55 -21.33
N ASN A 159 0.10 -3.07 -22.13
CA ASN A 159 -0.14 -4.49 -22.33
C ASN A 159 0.66 -5.01 -23.54
N SER A 160 1.83 -4.44 -23.87
CA SER A 160 2.82 -5.16 -24.68
C SER A 160 3.46 -6.24 -23.80
N PHE A 161 2.68 -7.26 -23.46
CA PHE A 161 3.23 -8.46 -22.83
C PHE A 161 4.33 -9.08 -23.73
N GLU A 162 5.49 -9.39 -23.16
CA GLU A 162 6.55 -10.09 -23.88
C GLU A 162 6.84 -11.35 -23.06
N PHE A 163 6.51 -12.49 -23.64
CA PHE A 163 6.67 -13.76 -22.95
C PHE A 163 8.15 -14.17 -22.99
N THR A 164 8.86 -14.00 -21.87
CA THR A 164 10.31 -14.24 -21.76
C THR A 164 10.68 -15.52 -21.03
N MET A 165 9.68 -16.30 -20.58
CA MET A 165 9.88 -17.50 -19.76
C MET A 165 9.81 -18.82 -20.52
N LEU A 166 9.81 -18.83 -21.85
CA LEU A 166 9.74 -20.06 -22.64
C LEU A 166 10.93 -21.00 -22.39
N ASP A 167 12.14 -20.43 -22.33
CA ASP A 167 13.37 -21.16 -21.96
C ASP A 167 13.27 -21.76 -20.55
N ASN A 168 12.63 -21.05 -19.61
CA ASN A 168 12.42 -21.54 -18.25
C ASN A 168 11.43 -22.72 -18.22
N ILE A 169 10.39 -22.71 -19.06
CA ILE A 169 9.47 -23.85 -19.22
C ILE A 169 10.24 -25.07 -19.70
N LEU A 170 11.01 -24.91 -20.79
CA LEU A 170 11.67 -26.03 -21.45
C LEU A 170 12.80 -26.60 -20.60
N SER A 171 13.63 -25.75 -19.99
CA SER A 171 14.73 -26.18 -19.10
C SER A 171 14.25 -26.82 -17.79
N SER A 172 13.04 -26.49 -17.30
CA SER A 172 12.52 -27.06 -16.06
C SER A 172 12.06 -28.51 -16.19
N LYS A 173 11.58 -28.92 -17.37
CA LYS A 173 11.07 -30.28 -17.63
C LYS A 173 11.98 -31.12 -18.51
N PHE A 174 12.72 -30.48 -19.40
CA PHE A 174 13.53 -31.16 -20.40
C PHE A 174 15.00 -30.86 -20.18
N SER A 175 15.81 -31.92 -20.08
CA SER A 175 17.23 -31.82 -19.79
C SER A 175 18.06 -31.24 -20.95
N LYS A 176 17.52 -31.25 -22.17
CA LYS A 176 18.12 -30.64 -23.36
C LYS A 176 17.03 -30.08 -24.28
N SER A 177 17.06 -28.78 -24.53
CA SER A 177 16.25 -28.10 -25.53
C SER A 177 17.12 -27.14 -26.36
N GLU A 178 16.78 -26.98 -27.63
CA GLU A 178 17.47 -26.13 -28.59
C GLU A 178 16.46 -25.23 -29.32
N ASN A 179 16.69 -23.92 -29.34
CA ASN A 179 15.93 -23.01 -30.19
C ASN A 179 16.46 -23.16 -31.62
N LEU A 180 15.61 -23.65 -32.52
CA LEU A 180 15.98 -23.88 -33.92
C LEU A 180 15.68 -22.69 -34.81
N TYR A 181 14.68 -21.88 -34.43
CA TYR A 181 14.18 -20.80 -35.28
C TYR A 181 13.39 -19.76 -34.48
N GLU A 182 13.61 -18.49 -34.76
CA GLU A 182 12.89 -17.36 -34.17
C GLU A 182 12.54 -16.34 -35.26
N GLU A 183 11.31 -15.82 -35.23
CA GLU A 183 10.85 -14.75 -36.13
C GLU A 183 10.16 -13.64 -35.34
N LYS A 184 10.53 -12.38 -35.61
CA LYS A 184 10.01 -11.20 -34.92
C LYS A 184 9.64 -10.08 -35.91
N ARG A 185 8.62 -10.31 -36.75
CA ARG A 185 8.04 -9.32 -37.68
C ARG A 185 6.70 -8.79 -37.17
N TYR A 186 6.27 -7.62 -37.65
CA TYR A 186 5.01 -6.99 -37.23
C TYR A 186 3.81 -7.94 -37.43
N LYS A 187 3.13 -8.31 -36.34
CA LYS A 187 2.03 -9.31 -36.27
C LYS A 187 2.38 -10.71 -36.78
N LEU A 188 3.67 -11.04 -36.86
CA LEU A 188 4.24 -12.33 -37.28
C LEU A 188 5.40 -12.68 -36.34
N LYS A 189 5.09 -13.40 -35.26
CA LYS A 189 6.07 -13.72 -34.22
C LYS A 189 5.90 -15.15 -33.72
N TYR A 190 6.98 -15.93 -33.76
CA TYR A 190 6.98 -17.34 -33.33
C TYR A 190 8.40 -17.85 -33.07
N GLU A 191 8.49 -18.90 -32.26
CA GLU A 191 9.72 -19.61 -31.93
C GLU A 191 9.53 -21.12 -32.08
N LEU A 192 10.48 -21.80 -32.75
CA LEU A 192 10.52 -23.25 -32.85
C LEU A 192 11.59 -23.82 -31.95
N TRP A 193 11.18 -24.74 -31.10
CA TRP A 193 12.03 -25.43 -30.15
C TRP A 193 12.08 -26.91 -30.45
N LYS A 194 13.28 -27.47 -30.35
CA LYS A 194 13.52 -28.91 -30.34
C LYS A 194 13.81 -29.35 -28.93
N VAL A 195 13.13 -30.39 -28.49
CA VAL A 195 13.23 -30.95 -27.15
C VAL A 195 13.68 -32.41 -27.25
N HIS A 196 14.78 -32.74 -26.58
CA HIS A 196 15.35 -34.08 -26.62
C HIS A 196 14.85 -34.93 -25.44
N LEU A 197 14.00 -35.91 -25.74
CA LEU A 197 13.60 -36.99 -24.82
C LEU A 197 14.21 -38.31 -25.32
N MET A 198 13.48 -39.44 -25.25
CA MET A 198 13.84 -40.66 -25.98
C MET A 198 13.57 -40.54 -27.50
N LEU A 199 12.71 -39.59 -27.89
CA LEU A 199 12.47 -39.14 -29.27
C LEU A 199 12.48 -37.61 -29.28
N ASP A 200 12.87 -37.02 -30.41
CA ASP A 200 12.88 -35.57 -30.60
C ASP A 200 11.45 -35.05 -30.74
N MET A 201 11.05 -34.12 -29.86
CA MET A 201 9.76 -33.43 -29.93
C MET A 201 9.98 -31.98 -30.39
N TYR A 202 9.07 -31.47 -31.24
CA TYR A 202 9.12 -30.10 -31.74
C TYR A 202 7.95 -29.28 -31.21
N ILE A 203 8.25 -28.09 -30.70
CA ILE A 203 7.29 -27.17 -30.10
C ILE A 203 7.37 -25.83 -30.83
N LEU A 204 6.26 -25.43 -31.47
CA LEU A 204 6.12 -24.11 -32.06
C LEU A 204 5.36 -23.21 -31.09
N PHE A 205 6.05 -22.25 -30.50
CA PHE A 205 5.43 -21.22 -29.67
C PHE A 205 4.99 -20.05 -30.54
N LEU A 206 3.73 -19.67 -30.42
CA LEU A 206 3.17 -18.50 -31.07
C LEU A 206 3.15 -17.33 -30.07
N ASP A 207 3.72 -16.18 -30.44
CA ASP A 207 3.67 -15.00 -29.57
C ASP A 207 2.26 -14.39 -29.59
N LYS A 208 1.99 -13.46 -28.68
CA LYS A 208 0.71 -12.73 -28.64
C LYS A 208 0.65 -11.63 -29.70
N ASP A 209 -0.56 -11.10 -29.92
CA ASP A 209 -0.84 -10.02 -30.88
C ASP A 209 -0.46 -10.35 -32.34
N ILE A 210 -0.40 -11.64 -32.66
CA ILE A 210 -0.10 -12.13 -34.01
C ILE A 210 -1.37 -12.37 -34.83
N ASN A 211 -1.22 -12.39 -36.15
CA ASN A 211 -2.21 -13.04 -37.00
C ASN A 211 -1.87 -14.54 -37.08
N ILE A 212 -2.52 -15.36 -36.25
CA ILE A 212 -2.26 -16.80 -36.09
C ILE A 212 -2.16 -17.51 -37.45
N THR A 213 -3.16 -17.34 -38.33
CA THR A 213 -3.22 -17.99 -39.65
C THR A 213 -2.05 -17.60 -40.55
N LYS A 214 -1.71 -16.31 -40.61
CA LYS A 214 -0.54 -15.83 -41.38
C LYS A 214 0.77 -16.34 -40.79
N THR A 215 0.87 -16.40 -39.47
CA THR A 215 2.07 -16.81 -38.74
C THR A 215 2.38 -18.28 -38.96
N VAL A 216 1.37 -19.13 -38.79
CA VAL A 216 1.48 -20.58 -39.04
C VAL A 216 1.81 -20.87 -40.51
N ASN A 217 1.21 -20.13 -41.46
CA ASN A 217 1.50 -20.29 -42.88
C ASN A 217 2.93 -19.84 -43.24
N ASP A 218 3.41 -18.72 -42.68
CA ASP A 218 4.81 -18.28 -42.85
C ASP A 218 5.80 -19.32 -42.29
N PHE A 219 5.52 -19.88 -41.11
CA PHE A 219 6.31 -20.96 -40.52
C PHE A 219 6.39 -22.18 -41.44
N PHE A 220 5.24 -22.71 -41.88
CA PHE A 220 5.23 -23.90 -42.74
C PHE A 220 5.97 -23.70 -44.06
N LYS A 221 5.85 -22.52 -44.68
CA LYS A 221 6.61 -22.19 -45.90
C LYS A 221 8.13 -22.17 -45.71
N ARG A 222 8.58 -21.83 -44.50
CA ARG A 222 10.01 -21.70 -44.16
C ARG A 222 10.62 -22.99 -43.62
N LEU A 223 9.81 -23.99 -43.32
CA LEU A 223 10.30 -25.25 -42.77
C LEU A 223 11.14 -26.02 -43.80
N THR A 224 12.40 -26.28 -43.46
CA THR A 224 13.39 -26.93 -44.34
C THR A 224 13.61 -28.42 -44.06
N PHE A 225 13.13 -28.93 -42.92
CA PHE A 225 13.33 -30.32 -42.49
C PHE A 225 12.01 -30.99 -42.08
N SER A 226 12.04 -32.32 -41.90
CA SER A 226 10.87 -33.13 -41.54
C SER A 226 10.65 -33.23 -40.03
N ILE A 227 9.41 -33.09 -39.59
CA ILE A 227 8.95 -33.20 -38.21
C ILE A 227 7.85 -34.26 -38.14
N ASP A 228 7.96 -35.25 -37.27
CA ASP A 228 6.90 -36.26 -37.12
C ASP A 228 5.68 -35.68 -36.40
N PHE A 229 5.88 -35.07 -35.24
CA PHE A 229 4.81 -34.47 -34.43
C PHE A 229 5.19 -33.06 -34.00
N LEU A 230 4.33 -32.08 -34.32
CA LEU A 230 4.51 -30.69 -33.93
C LEU A 230 3.44 -30.28 -32.91
N THR A 231 3.87 -29.79 -31.74
CA THR A 231 2.94 -29.15 -30.78
C THR A 231 2.99 -27.63 -30.96
N ILE A 232 1.86 -27.04 -31.32
CA ILE A 232 1.69 -25.59 -31.46
C ILE A 232 1.11 -25.06 -30.15
N ILE A 233 1.86 -24.21 -29.46
CA ILE A 233 1.44 -23.57 -28.21
C ILE A 233 0.95 -22.16 -28.51
N THR A 234 -0.28 -21.85 -28.11
CA THR A 234 -0.84 -20.49 -28.15
C THR A 234 -0.79 -19.83 -26.78
N PRO A 235 -0.60 -18.50 -26.68
CA PRO A 235 -0.43 -17.82 -25.40
C PRO A 235 -1.71 -17.83 -24.56
N HIS A 236 -2.87 -17.77 -25.22
CA HIS A 236 -4.20 -17.88 -24.61
C HIS A 236 -4.96 -19.07 -25.17
N SER A 237 -6.02 -19.47 -24.44
CA SER A 237 -7.02 -20.38 -24.99
C SER A 237 -7.64 -19.77 -26.25
N ILE A 238 -7.68 -20.57 -27.32
CA ILE A 238 -8.28 -20.17 -28.59
C ILE A 238 -9.54 -21.00 -28.84
N ASN A 239 -10.57 -20.37 -29.39
CA ASN A 239 -11.82 -21.06 -29.69
C ASN A 239 -11.63 -22.16 -30.75
N GLU A 240 -12.57 -23.12 -30.79
CA GLU A 240 -12.54 -24.25 -31.72
C GLU A 240 -12.40 -23.80 -33.18
N LYS A 241 -13.07 -22.71 -33.58
CA LYS A 241 -12.96 -22.14 -34.93
C LYS A 241 -11.52 -21.76 -35.31
N ARG A 242 -10.75 -21.18 -34.38
CA ARG A 242 -9.34 -20.84 -34.61
C ARG A 242 -8.47 -22.09 -34.69
N ILE A 243 -8.74 -23.10 -33.85
CA ILE A 243 -8.06 -24.40 -33.92
C ILE A 243 -8.33 -25.06 -35.27
N GLU A 244 -9.58 -25.09 -35.72
CA GLU A 244 -9.97 -25.57 -37.05
C GLU A 244 -9.26 -24.81 -38.16
N ASN A 245 -9.12 -23.48 -38.05
CA ASN A 245 -8.39 -22.69 -39.05
C ASN A 245 -6.90 -23.04 -39.10
N ILE A 246 -6.25 -23.29 -37.96
CA ILE A 246 -4.86 -23.78 -37.92
C ILE A 246 -4.79 -25.16 -38.59
N LYS A 247 -5.72 -26.06 -38.27
CA LYS A 247 -5.80 -27.40 -38.88
C LYS A 247 -6.04 -27.35 -40.39
N LYS A 248 -6.86 -26.40 -40.87
CA LYS A 248 -7.06 -26.15 -42.31
C LYS A 248 -5.77 -25.69 -42.99
N VAL A 249 -5.09 -24.69 -42.45
CA VAL A 249 -3.79 -24.22 -42.97
C VAL A 249 -2.77 -25.35 -43.00
N PHE A 250 -2.77 -26.21 -41.98
CA PHE A 250 -1.93 -27.40 -41.94
C PHE A 250 -2.29 -28.42 -43.03
N ASN A 251 -3.58 -28.72 -43.22
CA ASN A 251 -4.03 -29.65 -44.26
C ASN A 251 -3.68 -29.13 -45.66
N ASP A 252 -3.92 -27.84 -45.94
CA ASP A 252 -3.55 -27.20 -47.22
C ASP A 252 -2.02 -27.28 -47.48
N TYR A 253 -1.22 -27.11 -46.42
CA TYR A 253 0.22 -27.29 -46.49
C TYR A 253 0.63 -28.76 -46.70
N LYS A 254 -0.05 -29.70 -46.05
CA LYS A 254 0.20 -31.14 -46.16
C LYS A 254 -0.09 -31.65 -47.57
N GLU A 255 -1.16 -31.17 -48.21
CA GLU A 255 -1.47 -31.47 -49.62
C GLU A 255 -0.38 -31.00 -50.57
N SER A 256 0.30 -29.89 -50.25
CA SER A 256 1.36 -29.31 -51.08
C SER A 256 2.79 -29.77 -50.72
N ASN A 257 3.02 -30.32 -49.53
CA ASN A 257 4.34 -30.74 -49.02
C ASN A 257 4.25 -31.99 -48.12
N PHE A 258 3.78 -33.11 -48.70
CA PHE A 258 3.33 -34.34 -48.03
C PHE A 258 4.30 -35.00 -47.03
N GLU A 259 5.59 -34.64 -47.01
CA GLU A 259 6.63 -35.34 -46.22
C GLU A 259 7.18 -34.55 -45.03
N LYS A 260 6.85 -33.25 -44.88
CA LYS A 260 7.54 -32.39 -43.90
C LYS A 260 6.94 -32.39 -42.50
N ILE A 261 5.63 -32.60 -42.33
CA ILE A 261 4.98 -32.69 -41.02
C ILE A 261 3.92 -33.79 -41.04
N LYS A 262 4.01 -34.82 -40.18
CA LYS A 262 3.00 -35.90 -40.18
C LYS A 262 1.71 -35.49 -39.47
N ASP A 263 1.82 -34.91 -38.28
CA ASP A 263 0.67 -34.50 -37.46
C ASP A 263 0.94 -33.26 -36.58
N ILE A 264 -0.13 -32.59 -36.17
CA ILE A 264 -0.09 -31.42 -35.29
C ILE A 264 -1.00 -31.56 -34.07
N ASN A 265 -0.51 -31.09 -32.92
CA ASN A 265 -1.32 -30.84 -31.73
C ASN A 265 -1.37 -29.34 -31.45
N VAL A 266 -2.52 -28.78 -31.09
CA VAL A 266 -2.66 -27.36 -30.77
C VAL A 266 -3.17 -27.24 -29.35
N VAL A 267 -2.39 -26.57 -28.49
CA VAL A 267 -2.69 -26.44 -27.06
C VAL A 267 -2.50 -24.98 -26.63
N SER A 268 -3.24 -24.54 -25.61
CA SER A 268 -2.91 -23.27 -24.96
C SER A 268 -1.72 -23.43 -24.02
N LEU A 269 -1.04 -22.34 -23.72
CA LEU A 269 0.06 -22.33 -22.75
C LEU A 269 -0.43 -22.74 -21.36
N SER A 270 -1.63 -22.31 -20.98
CA SER A 270 -2.29 -22.70 -19.72
C SER A 270 -2.54 -24.22 -19.66
N ASP A 271 -3.09 -24.81 -20.73
CA ASP A 271 -3.34 -26.26 -20.79
C ASP A 271 -2.02 -27.04 -20.84
N PHE A 272 -1.03 -26.54 -21.59
CA PHE A 272 0.30 -27.14 -21.64
C PHE A 272 0.95 -27.17 -20.26
N ILE A 273 0.92 -26.06 -19.51
CA ILE A 273 1.47 -25.99 -18.17
C ILE A 273 0.71 -26.94 -17.23
N TRP A 274 -0.62 -26.93 -17.30
CA TRP A 274 -1.47 -27.78 -16.47
C TRP A 274 -1.20 -29.28 -16.69
N ASP A 275 -1.22 -29.75 -17.93
CA ASP A 275 -1.06 -31.15 -18.25
C ASP A 275 0.36 -31.66 -18.00
N ASN A 276 1.36 -30.76 -18.10
CA ASN A 276 2.76 -31.13 -17.96
C ASN A 276 3.35 -30.94 -16.57
N PHE A 277 2.82 -30.03 -15.75
CA PHE A 277 3.43 -29.66 -14.46
C PHE A 277 2.44 -29.69 -13.30
N SER A 278 1.20 -30.16 -13.52
CA SER A 278 0.15 -30.19 -12.50
C SER A 278 -0.57 -31.53 -12.38
N SER A 279 0.00 -32.64 -12.88
CA SER A 279 -0.65 -33.97 -12.83
C SER A 279 -0.97 -34.45 -11.41
N ASN A 280 -0.22 -33.99 -10.39
CA ASN A 280 -0.46 -34.30 -8.97
C ASN A 280 -1.32 -33.24 -8.24
N ASN A 281 -1.64 -32.09 -8.86
CA ASN A 281 -2.47 -31.01 -8.27
C ASN A 281 -3.98 -31.31 -8.29
N LYS A 282 -4.39 -32.54 -8.65
CA LYS A 282 -5.80 -32.92 -8.79
C LYS A 282 -6.49 -33.22 -7.46
N ASP A 283 -5.74 -33.70 -6.46
CA ASP A 283 -6.26 -34.16 -5.16
C ASP A 283 -5.85 -33.22 -4.01
N ILE A 284 -6.42 -32.01 -3.96
CA ILE A 284 -6.28 -31.12 -2.79
C ILE A 284 -7.47 -31.36 -1.87
N LYS A 285 -7.21 -31.56 -0.57
CA LYS A 285 -8.26 -31.69 0.46
C LYS A 285 -9.15 -30.43 0.44
N GLU A 286 -10.47 -30.63 0.48
CA GLU A 286 -11.41 -29.51 0.61
C GLU A 286 -11.12 -28.73 1.89
N VAL A 287 -11.17 -27.40 1.78
CA VAL A 287 -11.10 -26.52 2.96
C VAL A 287 -12.42 -26.64 3.70
N TYR A 288 -12.39 -26.52 5.03
CA TYR A 288 -13.62 -26.46 5.82
C TYR A 288 -14.56 -25.38 5.29
N GLU A 289 -15.82 -25.74 5.03
CA GLU A 289 -16.86 -24.81 4.61
C GLU A 289 -17.85 -24.61 5.76
N GLU A 290 -18.08 -23.36 6.15
CA GLU A 290 -19.04 -23.01 7.20
C GLU A 290 -20.45 -23.50 6.82
N LYS A 291 -21.05 -24.32 7.67
CA LYS A 291 -22.32 -25.01 7.43
C LYS A 291 -23.43 -24.04 7.04
N TYR A 292 -23.46 -22.88 7.68
CA TYR A 292 -24.48 -21.85 7.49
C TYR A 292 -23.98 -20.66 6.68
N PHE A 293 -22.98 -20.85 5.80
CA PHE A 293 -22.48 -19.78 4.94
C PHE A 293 -23.62 -19.07 4.21
N MET A 294 -23.56 -17.74 4.21
CA MET A 294 -24.42 -16.84 3.46
C MET A 294 -23.55 -15.90 2.63
N ASP A 295 -23.78 -15.88 1.33
CA ASP A 295 -23.11 -14.95 0.43
C ASP A 295 -23.60 -13.53 0.70
N GLN A 296 -22.68 -12.58 0.57
CA GLN A 296 -22.87 -11.17 0.89
C GLN A 296 -22.67 -10.34 -0.37
N HIS A 297 -23.27 -9.16 -0.44
CA HIS A 297 -22.96 -8.22 -1.50
C HIS A 297 -21.59 -7.59 -1.29
N LEU A 298 -20.85 -7.42 -2.38
CA LEU A 298 -19.69 -6.53 -2.36
C LEU A 298 -20.15 -5.09 -2.56
N PHE A 299 -19.32 -4.17 -2.11
CA PHE A 299 -19.54 -2.75 -2.26
C PHE A 299 -18.29 -2.09 -2.83
N GLU A 300 -18.47 -0.96 -3.49
CA GLU A 300 -17.39 -0.07 -3.91
C GLU A 300 -17.71 1.36 -3.50
N LEU A 301 -16.67 2.18 -3.40
CA LEU A 301 -16.83 3.62 -3.19
C LEU A 301 -16.80 4.30 -4.55
N ASP A 302 -17.82 5.09 -4.86
CA ASP A 302 -17.79 5.94 -6.04
C ASP A 302 -16.94 7.21 -5.80
N LYS A 303 -16.94 8.12 -6.78
CA LYS A 303 -16.14 9.36 -6.75
C LYS A 303 -16.60 10.36 -5.68
N ASP A 304 -17.86 10.29 -5.28
CA ASP A 304 -18.45 11.10 -4.21
C ASP A 304 -18.30 10.40 -2.84
N TYR A 305 -17.55 9.29 -2.78
CA TYR A 305 -17.41 8.40 -1.62
C TYR A 305 -18.74 7.76 -1.21
N GLU A 306 -19.70 7.67 -2.13
CA GLU A 306 -20.94 6.96 -1.88
C GLU A 306 -20.74 5.45 -2.05
N VAL A 307 -21.45 4.68 -1.24
CA VAL A 307 -21.37 3.22 -1.22
C VAL A 307 -22.26 2.66 -2.31
N VAL A 308 -21.65 2.09 -3.34
CA VAL A 308 -22.36 1.42 -4.45
C VAL A 308 -22.40 -0.08 -4.20
N LYS A 309 -23.62 -0.63 -4.18
CA LYS A 309 -23.87 -2.07 -4.01
C LYS A 309 -23.58 -2.80 -5.31
N ASN A 310 -22.66 -3.75 -5.26
CA ASN A 310 -22.32 -4.66 -6.35
C ASN A 310 -23.05 -6.01 -6.23
N GLU A 311 -22.72 -6.93 -7.12
CA GLU A 311 -23.22 -8.30 -7.08
C GLU A 311 -22.81 -9.05 -5.78
N LEU A 312 -23.39 -10.23 -5.61
CA LEU A 312 -22.98 -11.17 -4.56
C LEU A 312 -21.50 -11.53 -4.71
N SER A 313 -20.81 -11.70 -3.58
CA SER A 313 -19.36 -11.75 -3.53
C SER A 313 -18.77 -12.95 -4.26
N ILE A 314 -19.37 -14.14 -4.14
CA ILE A 314 -18.90 -15.32 -4.89
C ILE A 314 -19.08 -15.10 -6.39
N LYS A 315 -20.24 -14.58 -6.82
CA LYS A 315 -20.52 -14.32 -8.23
C LYS A 315 -19.53 -13.30 -8.80
N TYR A 316 -19.32 -12.19 -8.09
CA TYR A 316 -18.39 -11.15 -8.49
C TYR A 316 -16.96 -11.68 -8.64
N LEU A 317 -16.47 -12.43 -7.65
CA LEU A 317 -15.09 -12.93 -7.68
C LEU A 317 -14.87 -13.96 -8.80
N LEU A 318 -15.86 -14.82 -9.07
CA LEU A 318 -15.77 -15.77 -10.18
C LEU A 318 -15.83 -15.05 -11.54
N GLU A 319 -16.84 -14.22 -11.76
CA GLU A 319 -17.11 -13.65 -13.09
C GLU A 319 -16.22 -12.43 -13.40
N ASN A 320 -16.02 -11.53 -12.43
CA ASN A 320 -15.34 -10.26 -12.63
C ASN A 320 -13.86 -10.27 -12.25
N SER A 321 -13.45 -11.09 -11.28
CA SER A 321 -12.03 -11.22 -10.93
C SER A 321 -11.34 -12.36 -11.68
N ILE A 322 -11.96 -13.54 -11.80
CA ILE A 322 -11.30 -14.73 -12.34
C ILE A 322 -11.55 -14.94 -13.84
N GLU A 323 -12.79 -14.81 -14.30
CA GLU A 323 -13.18 -15.11 -15.70
C GLU A 323 -12.99 -13.92 -16.65
N LYS A 324 -13.12 -12.68 -16.16
CA LYS A 324 -13.00 -11.48 -16.98
C LYS A 324 -11.61 -11.35 -17.62
N GLU A 325 -11.61 -11.24 -18.94
CA GLU A 325 -10.42 -10.91 -19.72
C GLU A 325 -9.88 -9.53 -19.29
N PHE A 326 -8.56 -9.44 -19.13
CA PHE A 326 -7.88 -8.22 -18.68
C PHE A 326 -8.38 -7.67 -17.33
N ALA A 327 -8.91 -8.52 -16.46
CA ALA A 327 -9.17 -8.13 -15.07
C ALA A 327 -7.88 -7.67 -14.38
N LYS A 328 -8.04 -6.81 -13.37
CA LYS A 328 -6.91 -6.38 -12.54
C LYS A 328 -6.30 -7.62 -11.85
N PRO A 329 -4.96 -7.71 -11.75
CA PRO A 329 -4.31 -8.89 -11.20
C PRO A 329 -4.57 -9.12 -9.71
N ILE A 330 -4.92 -8.07 -8.97
CA ILE A 330 -5.15 -8.14 -7.53
C ILE A 330 -6.58 -7.67 -7.25
N THR A 331 -7.40 -8.53 -6.65
CA THR A 331 -8.68 -8.15 -6.04
C THR A 331 -8.52 -8.11 -4.53
N LEU A 332 -8.70 -6.94 -3.93
CA LEU A 332 -8.59 -6.70 -2.49
C LEU A 332 -9.97 -6.52 -1.87
N ILE A 333 -10.34 -7.44 -0.98
CA ILE A 333 -11.60 -7.40 -0.23
C ILE A 333 -11.33 -6.83 1.16
N LEU A 334 -11.90 -5.67 1.41
CA LEU A 334 -11.77 -4.92 2.65
C LEU A 334 -12.99 -5.13 3.54
N GLY A 335 -12.76 -5.16 4.84
CA GLY A 335 -13.84 -5.09 5.82
C GLY A 335 -13.34 -5.25 7.24
N GLN A 336 -14.20 -4.93 8.21
CA GLN A 336 -13.86 -5.06 9.63
C GLN A 336 -13.70 -6.52 10.11
N GLY A 337 -13.22 -6.69 11.33
CA GLY A 337 -13.15 -8.02 11.96
C GLY A 337 -14.54 -8.62 12.12
N GLY A 338 -14.70 -9.93 11.92
CA GLY A 338 -15.99 -10.62 12.08
C GLY A 338 -17.00 -10.45 10.94
N VAL A 339 -16.64 -9.74 9.86
CA VAL A 339 -17.54 -9.49 8.72
C VAL A 339 -17.68 -10.68 7.75
N GLY A 340 -16.91 -11.75 7.95
CA GLY A 340 -16.98 -12.97 7.14
C GLY A 340 -15.99 -13.05 5.97
N LYS A 341 -14.90 -12.27 5.98
CA LYS A 341 -13.83 -12.34 4.95
C LYS A 341 -13.19 -13.72 4.86
N SER A 342 -12.76 -14.28 5.99
CA SER A 342 -12.15 -15.62 6.05
C SER A 342 -13.12 -16.68 5.55
N THR A 343 -14.37 -16.66 6.02
CA THR A 343 -15.42 -17.57 5.58
C THR A 343 -15.68 -17.46 4.07
N LEU A 344 -15.69 -16.24 3.52
CA LEU A 344 -15.78 -16.00 2.08
C LEU A 344 -14.62 -16.64 1.31
N THR A 345 -13.37 -16.47 1.78
CA THR A 345 -12.20 -17.06 1.12
C THR A 345 -12.22 -18.58 1.15
N GLU A 346 -12.60 -19.20 2.26
CA GLU A 346 -12.71 -20.66 2.40
C GLU A 346 -13.75 -21.23 1.43
N THR A 347 -14.95 -20.64 1.41
CA THR A 347 -16.01 -21.04 0.47
C THR A 347 -15.56 -20.83 -0.97
N LEU A 348 -14.90 -19.71 -1.28
CA LEU A 348 -14.43 -19.40 -2.63
C LEU A 348 -13.42 -20.41 -3.15
N VAL A 349 -12.46 -20.86 -2.32
CA VAL A 349 -11.49 -21.90 -2.69
C VAL A 349 -12.22 -23.16 -3.15
N ASN A 350 -13.19 -23.64 -2.37
CA ASN A 350 -13.98 -24.82 -2.71
C ASN A 350 -14.78 -24.60 -3.99
N LYS A 351 -15.37 -23.40 -4.19
CA LYS A 351 -16.11 -23.07 -5.42
C LYS A 351 -15.21 -23.06 -6.66
N ILE A 352 -14.00 -22.48 -6.57
CA ILE A 352 -13.02 -22.47 -7.67
C ILE A 352 -12.60 -23.91 -8.01
N ASN A 353 -12.19 -24.67 -6.99
CA ASN A 353 -11.69 -26.04 -7.19
C ASN A 353 -12.77 -27.00 -7.73
N LYS A 354 -14.05 -26.75 -7.43
CA LYS A 354 -15.20 -27.51 -7.97
C LYS A 354 -15.63 -27.03 -9.37
N ARG A 355 -15.54 -25.73 -9.66
CA ARG A 355 -15.98 -25.13 -10.93
C ARG A 355 -15.02 -25.38 -12.08
N TYR A 356 -13.72 -25.38 -11.82
CA TYR A 356 -12.69 -25.45 -12.87
C TYR A 356 -11.88 -26.74 -12.80
N THR A 357 -11.65 -27.34 -13.96
CA THR A 357 -10.82 -28.54 -14.12
C THR A 357 -9.35 -28.20 -14.37
N SER A 358 -9.07 -27.03 -14.96
CA SER A 358 -7.73 -26.53 -15.31
C SER A 358 -7.21 -25.42 -14.38
N LYS A 359 -7.96 -25.10 -13.31
CA LYS A 359 -7.56 -24.09 -12.31
C LYS A 359 -7.65 -24.65 -10.89
N ARG A 360 -6.80 -24.14 -10.00
CA ARG A 360 -6.82 -24.41 -8.56
C ARG A 360 -6.60 -23.16 -7.74
N ALA A 361 -7.31 -23.07 -6.63
CA ALA A 361 -7.09 -22.05 -5.61
C ALA A 361 -6.21 -22.59 -4.48
N ILE A 362 -5.18 -21.81 -4.12
CA ILE A 362 -4.34 -22.05 -2.94
C ILE A 362 -4.66 -20.97 -1.90
N LEU A 363 -5.00 -21.39 -0.69
CA LEU A 363 -5.33 -20.49 0.42
C LEU A 363 -4.15 -20.32 1.37
N ILE A 364 -3.65 -19.11 1.53
CA ILE A 364 -2.67 -18.73 2.56
C ILE A 364 -3.41 -17.99 3.67
N LYS A 365 -3.39 -18.55 4.88
CA LYS A 365 -4.00 -17.92 6.07
C LYS A 365 -2.95 -17.32 6.99
N ALA A 366 -3.16 -16.07 7.40
CA ALA A 366 -2.33 -15.41 8.40
C ALA A 366 -2.24 -16.19 9.72
N GLU A 367 -3.33 -16.84 10.15
CA GLU A 367 -3.39 -17.60 11.41
C GLU A 367 -2.38 -18.76 11.46
N ILE A 368 -2.19 -19.46 10.33
CA ILE A 368 -1.25 -20.59 10.23
C ILE A 368 0.17 -20.08 10.42
N LEU A 369 0.52 -18.99 9.72
CA LEU A 369 1.84 -18.35 9.85
C LEU A 369 2.05 -17.82 11.27
N LYS A 370 1.03 -17.24 11.91
CA LYS A 370 1.13 -16.71 13.27
C LYS A 370 1.48 -17.80 14.28
N ASN A 371 0.82 -18.95 14.22
CA ASN A 371 1.09 -20.07 15.12
C ASN A 371 2.48 -20.66 14.88
N ALA A 372 2.87 -20.80 13.61
CA ALA A 372 4.17 -21.31 13.20
C ALA A 372 5.35 -20.42 13.61
N LEU A 373 5.13 -19.10 13.64
CA LEU A 373 6.20 -18.12 13.89
C LEU A 373 6.31 -17.71 15.37
N LYS A 374 5.42 -18.14 16.27
CA LYS A 374 5.42 -17.77 17.70
C LYS A 374 6.79 -17.84 18.38
N ASP A 375 7.63 -18.81 18.01
CA ASP A 375 8.94 -19.05 18.63
C ASP A 375 10.16 -18.65 17.78
N SER A 376 9.97 -18.14 16.55
CA SER A 376 11.06 -18.04 15.57
C SER A 376 11.08 -16.78 14.68
N ILE A 377 10.22 -15.79 14.91
CA ILE A 377 10.20 -14.52 14.12
C ILE A 377 11.59 -13.89 13.99
N ASP A 378 12.38 -13.88 15.07
CA ASP A 378 13.72 -13.30 15.08
C ASP A 378 14.75 -14.11 14.25
N ASN A 379 14.52 -15.42 14.05
CA ASN A 379 15.40 -16.34 13.31
C ASN A 379 15.08 -16.45 11.82
N ILE A 380 13.98 -15.85 11.34
CA ILE A 380 13.66 -15.83 9.89
C ILE A 380 14.67 -14.93 9.18
N SER A 381 15.63 -15.49 8.44
CA SER A 381 16.56 -14.69 7.61
C SER A 381 15.94 -14.18 6.31
N LEU A 382 14.76 -14.68 5.95
CA LEU A 382 14.07 -14.38 4.69
C LEU A 382 13.27 -13.08 4.77
N THR A 383 13.58 -12.14 3.89
CA THR A 383 12.66 -11.07 3.49
C THR A 383 11.65 -11.63 2.49
N ILE A 384 10.41 -11.16 2.60
CA ILE A 384 9.31 -11.51 1.71
C ILE A 384 9.14 -10.33 0.75
N ASP A 385 9.75 -10.47 -0.42
CA ASP A 385 9.73 -9.49 -1.50
C ASP A 385 8.86 -9.95 -2.68
N SER A 386 8.51 -11.24 -2.76
CA SER A 386 7.71 -11.79 -3.85
C SER A 386 6.62 -12.77 -3.37
N ILE A 387 5.66 -13.06 -4.25
CA ILE A 387 4.59 -14.05 -4.02
C ILE A 387 5.18 -15.42 -3.67
N PHE A 388 6.23 -15.81 -4.39
CA PHE A 388 6.88 -17.10 -4.17
C PHE A 388 7.51 -17.18 -2.78
N ASP A 389 8.08 -16.08 -2.27
CA ASP A 389 8.67 -16.08 -0.93
C ASP A 389 7.60 -16.30 0.14
N LEU A 390 6.43 -15.66 -0.01
CA LEU A 390 5.29 -15.85 0.88
C LEU A 390 4.75 -17.29 0.80
N TYR A 391 4.61 -17.82 -0.41
CA TYR A 391 4.18 -19.20 -0.64
C TYR A 391 5.18 -20.19 -0.03
N ASN A 392 6.48 -20.03 -0.29
CA ASN A 392 7.53 -20.88 0.25
C ASN A 392 7.60 -20.81 1.79
N LEU A 393 7.37 -19.64 2.37
CA LEU A 393 7.23 -19.50 3.82
C LEU A 393 6.03 -20.32 4.33
N TYR A 394 4.87 -20.21 3.67
CA TYR A 394 3.67 -20.96 4.02
C TYR A 394 3.89 -22.48 3.93
N LEU A 395 4.58 -22.96 2.90
CA LEU A 395 4.88 -24.37 2.69
C LEU A 395 5.71 -25.01 3.81
N LYS A 396 6.62 -24.25 4.43
CA LYS A 396 7.47 -24.77 5.53
C LYS A 396 6.68 -25.21 6.76
N TYR A 397 5.44 -24.78 6.89
CA TYR A 397 4.66 -24.89 8.13
C TYR A 397 3.34 -25.66 7.98
N ILE A 398 3.12 -26.30 6.85
CA ILE A 398 1.98 -27.20 6.64
C ILE A 398 2.53 -28.62 6.62
N ASP A 399 1.82 -29.55 7.29
CA ASP A 399 2.23 -30.95 7.34
C ASP A 399 2.47 -31.53 5.94
N THR A 400 3.66 -32.11 5.80
CA THR A 400 4.36 -32.40 4.53
C THR A 400 3.78 -33.56 3.72
N ASP A 401 2.80 -34.28 4.24
CA ASP A 401 2.25 -35.48 3.57
C ASP A 401 1.31 -35.17 2.39
N VAL A 402 1.01 -33.89 2.14
CA VAL A 402 0.13 -33.43 1.04
C VAL A 402 0.91 -32.71 -0.07
N MET A 403 2.25 -32.63 0.02
CA MET A 403 3.00 -31.65 -0.78
C MET A 403 3.36 -32.09 -2.19
N ASN A 404 2.95 -31.26 -3.16
CA ASN A 404 3.32 -31.32 -4.57
C ASN A 404 4.75 -30.78 -4.77
N PHE A 405 5.73 -31.68 -4.82
CA PHE A 405 7.17 -31.40 -4.94
C PHE A 405 7.53 -30.45 -6.10
N GLU A 406 6.70 -30.40 -7.16
CA GLU A 406 6.94 -29.60 -8.37
C GLU A 406 6.68 -28.10 -8.17
N LEU A 407 5.72 -27.70 -7.32
CA LEU A 407 5.44 -26.28 -7.03
C LEU A 407 6.45 -25.64 -6.08
N ASN A 408 7.33 -26.42 -5.45
CA ASN A 408 8.48 -25.90 -4.70
C ASN A 408 9.52 -25.22 -5.61
N ASN A 409 9.44 -25.44 -6.93
CA ASN A 409 10.28 -24.75 -7.89
C ASN A 409 9.68 -23.37 -8.23
N LYS A 410 10.45 -22.31 -7.94
CA LYS A 410 10.07 -20.92 -8.22
C LYS A 410 9.60 -20.67 -9.65
N ASN A 411 10.23 -21.31 -10.63
CA ASN A 411 9.86 -21.13 -12.04
C ASN A 411 8.52 -21.77 -12.34
N ILE A 412 8.27 -22.99 -11.87
CA ILE A 412 7.01 -23.72 -12.09
C ILE A 412 5.86 -22.99 -11.38
N PHE A 413 6.09 -22.51 -10.14
CA PHE A 413 5.13 -21.71 -9.41
C PHE A 413 4.78 -20.41 -10.17
N ASN A 414 5.80 -19.64 -10.56
CA ASN A 414 5.60 -18.39 -11.29
C ASN A 414 4.86 -18.61 -12.60
N LEU A 415 5.20 -19.66 -13.35
CA LEU A 415 4.52 -20.03 -14.58
C LEU A 415 3.05 -20.35 -14.34
N SER A 416 2.76 -21.13 -13.30
CA SER A 416 1.39 -21.57 -12.99
C SER A 416 0.49 -20.42 -12.51
N ILE A 417 1.05 -19.43 -11.83
CA ILE A 417 0.36 -18.18 -11.48
C ILE A 417 0.15 -17.31 -12.73
N LEU A 418 1.18 -17.16 -13.55
CA LEU A 418 1.20 -16.33 -14.75
C LEU A 418 0.21 -16.82 -15.82
N SER A 419 0.01 -18.14 -15.94
CA SER A 419 -0.95 -18.78 -16.84
C SER A 419 -2.35 -18.98 -16.25
N GLY A 420 -2.63 -18.39 -15.08
CA GLY A 420 -3.94 -18.43 -14.44
C GLY A 420 -4.40 -19.82 -13.96
N ASN A 421 -3.51 -20.83 -13.97
CA ASN A 421 -3.81 -22.18 -13.48
C ASN A 421 -3.87 -22.21 -11.95
N ILE A 422 -3.02 -21.45 -11.28
CA ILE A 422 -3.05 -21.28 -9.83
C ILE A 422 -3.57 -19.87 -9.52
N ILE A 423 -4.59 -19.83 -8.68
CA ILE A 423 -5.16 -18.60 -8.12
C ILE A 423 -4.75 -18.55 -6.65
N LEU A 424 -4.00 -17.53 -6.27
CA LEU A 424 -3.60 -17.37 -4.87
C LEU A 424 -4.66 -16.58 -4.11
N ILE A 425 -5.13 -17.13 -3.00
CA ILE A 425 -6.06 -16.48 -2.07
C ILE A 425 -5.32 -16.22 -0.76
N ILE A 426 -5.16 -14.96 -0.40
CA ILE A 426 -4.42 -14.53 0.80
C ILE A 426 -5.42 -13.97 1.81
N ASP A 427 -5.68 -14.72 2.87
CA ASP A 427 -6.58 -14.29 3.95
C ASP A 427 -5.80 -13.61 5.09
N GLY A 428 -6.07 -12.33 5.32
CA GLY A 428 -5.45 -11.50 6.36
C GLY A 428 -4.11 -10.91 5.95
N LEU A 429 -4.03 -10.22 4.81
CA LEU A 429 -2.80 -9.55 4.35
C LEU A 429 -2.27 -8.54 5.38
N ASP A 430 -3.16 -7.81 6.05
CA ASP A 430 -2.80 -6.88 7.13
C ASP A 430 -2.16 -7.60 8.33
N GLU A 431 -2.63 -8.81 8.63
CA GLU A 431 -2.10 -9.63 9.73
C GLU A 431 -0.75 -10.25 9.35
N ILE A 432 -0.58 -10.69 8.10
CA ILE A 432 0.70 -11.18 7.57
C ILE A 432 1.75 -10.05 7.58
N ALA A 433 1.39 -8.88 7.06
CA ALA A 433 2.27 -7.71 7.07
C ALA A 433 2.60 -7.27 8.50
N GLY A 434 1.62 -7.27 9.41
CA GLY A 434 1.84 -6.96 10.82
C GLY A 434 2.70 -7.99 11.57
N LEU A 435 2.63 -9.28 11.18
CA LEU A 435 3.43 -10.36 11.74
C LEU A 435 4.89 -10.28 11.30
N LEU A 436 5.12 -10.05 10.01
CA LEU A 436 6.45 -10.06 9.40
C LEU A 436 7.17 -8.70 9.47
N LYS A 437 6.41 -7.59 9.60
CA LYS A 437 6.92 -6.24 9.80
C LYS A 437 7.98 -5.84 8.75
N GLU A 438 9.18 -5.48 9.20
CA GLU A 438 10.31 -5.08 8.36
C GLU A 438 10.73 -6.17 7.35
N LYS A 439 10.35 -7.43 7.58
CA LYS A 439 10.63 -8.55 6.67
C LYS A 439 9.61 -8.66 5.53
N PHE A 440 8.54 -7.87 5.52
CA PHE A 440 7.53 -7.91 4.46
C PHE A 440 7.51 -6.59 3.69
N ASN A 441 7.96 -6.62 2.43
CA ASN A 441 7.94 -5.46 1.57
C ASN A 441 6.74 -5.51 0.62
N LEU A 442 5.67 -4.82 1.01
CA LEU A 442 4.42 -4.78 0.25
C LEU A 442 4.60 -4.22 -1.18
N ASN A 443 5.47 -3.22 -1.35
CA ASN A 443 5.72 -2.62 -2.67
C ASN A 443 6.42 -3.60 -3.60
N ASN A 444 7.47 -4.27 -3.13
CA ASN A 444 8.16 -5.31 -3.91
C ASN A 444 7.21 -6.49 -4.19
N PHE A 445 6.42 -6.89 -3.20
CA PHE A 445 5.44 -7.95 -3.33
C PHE A 445 4.42 -7.65 -4.45
N VAL A 446 3.80 -6.46 -4.44
CA VAL A 446 2.86 -6.02 -5.49
C VAL A 446 3.57 -5.85 -6.83
N LYS A 447 4.80 -5.33 -6.85
CA LYS A 447 5.58 -5.20 -8.10
C LYS A 447 5.84 -6.56 -8.74
N SER A 448 6.20 -7.58 -7.94
CA SER A 448 6.43 -8.95 -8.44
C SER A 448 5.18 -9.53 -9.13
N LEU A 449 4.00 -9.21 -8.62
CA LEU A 449 2.71 -9.58 -9.21
C LEU A 449 2.44 -8.89 -10.54
N VAL A 450 2.66 -7.58 -10.55
CA VAL A 450 2.47 -6.75 -11.73
C VAL A 450 3.41 -7.22 -12.85
N ASP A 451 4.65 -7.54 -12.52
CA ASP A 451 5.64 -7.99 -13.50
C ASP A 451 5.31 -9.38 -14.07
N LEU A 452 4.71 -10.29 -13.28
CA LEU A 452 4.15 -11.55 -13.81
C LEU A 452 2.91 -11.31 -14.67
N ASN A 453 1.99 -10.44 -14.23
CA ASN A 453 0.78 -10.12 -14.99
C ASN A 453 1.10 -9.41 -16.31
N LYS A 454 2.21 -8.66 -16.39
CA LYS A 454 2.73 -8.05 -17.61
C LYS A 454 3.27 -9.05 -18.65
N GLN A 455 3.21 -10.37 -18.43
CA GLN A 455 3.62 -11.36 -19.44
C GLN A 455 2.47 -12.07 -20.15
N LEU A 456 1.37 -12.38 -19.47
CA LEU A 456 0.17 -12.97 -20.10
C LEU A 456 -1.15 -12.29 -19.68
N GLY A 457 -1.19 -11.46 -18.65
CA GLY A 457 -2.45 -10.84 -18.21
C GLY A 457 -3.46 -11.80 -17.55
N GLU A 458 -3.07 -13.05 -17.26
CA GLU A 458 -3.92 -14.08 -16.63
C GLU A 458 -3.65 -14.28 -15.13
N CYS A 459 -2.66 -13.59 -14.56
CA CYS A 459 -2.35 -13.67 -13.14
C CYS A 459 -3.52 -13.14 -12.30
N ARG A 460 -3.98 -13.92 -11.31
CA ARG A 460 -5.06 -13.54 -10.40
C ARG A 460 -4.70 -13.84 -8.95
N ILE A 461 -4.76 -12.81 -8.12
CA ILE A 461 -4.70 -12.91 -6.66
C ILE A 461 -5.92 -12.27 -6.05
N ILE A 462 -6.50 -12.96 -5.09
CA ILE A 462 -7.57 -12.43 -4.25
C ILE A 462 -7.01 -12.32 -2.84
N SER A 463 -7.12 -11.14 -2.23
CA SER A 463 -6.60 -10.89 -0.90
C SER A 463 -7.66 -10.24 -0.02
N THR A 464 -7.63 -10.54 1.27
CA THR A 464 -8.46 -9.88 2.27
C THR A 464 -7.60 -9.02 3.19
N ALA A 465 -8.13 -7.86 3.59
CA ALA A 465 -7.50 -7.01 4.58
C ALA A 465 -8.55 -6.19 5.36
N ARG A 466 -8.10 -5.48 6.39
CA ARG A 466 -8.92 -4.47 7.08
C ARG A 466 -8.83 -3.11 6.38
N ASP A 467 -9.91 -2.34 6.46
CA ASP A 467 -10.01 -0.99 5.89
C ASP A 467 -8.90 -0.06 6.40
N SER A 468 -8.55 -0.17 7.69
CA SER A 468 -7.52 0.66 8.33
C SER A 468 -6.12 0.39 7.80
N TYR A 469 -5.84 -0.84 7.36
CA TYR A 469 -4.57 -1.20 6.72
C TYR A 469 -4.49 -0.62 5.32
N TRP A 470 -5.52 -0.85 4.49
CA TRP A 470 -5.54 -0.31 3.12
C TRP A 470 -5.45 1.22 3.10
N ASN A 471 -6.15 1.91 4.00
CA ASN A 471 -6.08 3.36 4.08
C ASN A 471 -4.68 3.92 4.35
N LYS A 472 -3.78 3.14 4.95
CA LYS A 472 -2.37 3.53 5.17
C LYS A 472 -1.50 3.26 3.95
N GLU A 473 -1.77 2.15 3.24
CA GLU A 473 -0.91 1.66 2.17
C GLU A 473 -1.36 2.11 0.76
N LYS A 474 -2.61 2.56 0.59
CA LYS A 474 -3.21 2.89 -0.72
C LYS A 474 -2.46 3.95 -1.53
N ASP A 475 -1.70 4.82 -0.88
CA ASP A 475 -0.93 5.89 -1.54
C ASP A 475 0.43 5.39 -2.05
N THR A 476 0.91 4.26 -1.52
CA THR A 476 2.17 3.62 -1.93
C THR A 476 1.98 2.62 -3.05
N ILE A 477 0.81 1.97 -3.10
CA ILE A 477 0.47 0.96 -4.09
C ILE A 477 -0.15 1.61 -5.33
N ASN A 478 0.29 1.18 -6.52
CA ASN A 478 -0.35 1.59 -7.77
C ASN A 478 -1.75 0.95 -7.91
N GLN A 479 -2.79 1.75 -7.67
CA GLN A 479 -4.20 1.33 -7.68
C GLN A 479 -4.72 0.87 -9.06
N ILE A 480 -3.96 1.11 -10.14
CA ILE A 480 -4.30 0.61 -11.48
C ILE A 480 -4.37 -0.92 -11.49
N TYR A 481 -3.54 -1.59 -10.68
CA TYR A 481 -3.45 -3.05 -10.65
C TYR A 481 -4.31 -3.71 -9.57
N VAL A 482 -5.02 -2.91 -8.76
CA VAL A 482 -5.82 -3.39 -7.62
C VAL A 482 -7.29 -3.04 -7.83
N ASP A 483 -8.15 -4.04 -7.79
CA ASP A 483 -9.60 -3.90 -7.68
C ASP A 483 -9.99 -3.95 -6.20
N VAL A 484 -10.51 -2.85 -5.66
CA VAL A 484 -10.83 -2.73 -4.22
C VAL A 484 -12.32 -2.87 -4.03
N LYS A 485 -12.73 -3.82 -3.19
CA LYS A 485 -14.13 -4.08 -2.83
C LYS A 485 -14.28 -4.14 -1.33
N TYR A 486 -15.46 -3.79 -0.84
CA TYR A 486 -15.79 -3.75 0.58
C TYR A 486 -16.86 -4.78 0.93
N LEU A 487 -16.72 -5.38 2.11
CA LEU A 487 -17.67 -6.29 2.72
C LEU A 487 -18.18 -5.64 4.02
N PHE A 488 -19.48 -5.33 4.08
CA PHE A 488 -20.07 -4.62 5.22
C PHE A 488 -20.87 -5.52 6.18
N GLY A 489 -21.32 -6.70 5.75
CA GLY A 489 -22.05 -7.64 6.60
C GLY A 489 -23.36 -8.14 5.97
N PHE A 490 -24.26 -8.58 6.84
CA PHE A 490 -25.59 -9.03 6.47
C PHE A 490 -26.59 -7.87 6.48
N ASP A 491 -27.38 -7.74 5.42
CA ASP A 491 -28.61 -6.95 5.44
C ASP A 491 -29.74 -7.76 6.08
N ASP A 492 -30.90 -7.16 6.26
CA ASP A 492 -32.06 -7.83 6.85
C ASP A 492 -32.44 -9.11 6.07
N GLU A 493 -32.27 -9.12 4.74
CA GLU A 493 -32.55 -10.30 3.90
C GLU A 493 -31.55 -11.43 4.19
N ASN A 494 -30.26 -11.12 4.24
CA ASN A 494 -29.21 -12.08 4.58
C ASN A 494 -29.36 -12.63 6.00
N VAL A 495 -29.74 -11.79 6.97
CA VAL A 495 -30.05 -12.24 8.33
C VAL A 495 -31.21 -13.23 8.32
N ASN A 496 -32.32 -12.90 7.67
CA ASN A 496 -33.48 -13.80 7.63
C ASN A 496 -33.12 -15.15 6.98
N LYS A 497 -32.43 -15.13 5.83
CA LYS A 497 -31.94 -16.36 5.17
C LYS A 497 -31.00 -17.17 6.06
N TYR A 498 -30.08 -16.51 6.76
CA TYR A 498 -29.16 -17.16 7.69
C TYR A 498 -29.91 -17.87 8.82
N LEU A 499 -30.83 -17.17 9.48
CA LEU A 499 -31.58 -17.73 10.61
C LEU A 499 -32.51 -18.87 10.16
N GLU A 500 -33.15 -18.75 8.99
CA GLU A 500 -33.95 -19.83 8.40
C GLU A 500 -33.12 -21.07 8.08
N LYS A 501 -31.92 -20.88 7.51
CA LYS A 501 -30.98 -21.97 7.21
C LYS A 501 -30.47 -22.63 8.49
N ARG A 502 -30.31 -21.86 9.57
CA ARG A 502 -29.75 -22.31 10.85
C ARG A 502 -30.73 -23.09 11.73
N PHE A 503 -31.93 -22.54 11.98
CA PHE A 503 -32.89 -23.09 12.96
C PHE A 503 -33.86 -24.15 12.41
N GLY A 504 -33.78 -24.53 11.13
CA GLY A 504 -34.67 -25.55 10.53
C GLY A 504 -36.14 -25.08 10.42
N LYS A 505 -37.08 -25.97 10.04
CA LYS A 505 -38.51 -25.63 9.83
C LYS A 505 -39.38 -25.65 11.09
N ASP A 506 -39.03 -26.43 12.10
CA ASP A 506 -39.93 -26.75 13.20
C ASP A 506 -39.75 -25.87 14.46
N VAL A 507 -38.68 -25.05 14.51
CA VAL A 507 -38.34 -24.18 15.67
C VAL A 507 -38.34 -22.68 15.30
N LYS A 508 -38.93 -22.34 14.14
CA LYS A 508 -38.66 -21.12 13.36
C LYS A 508 -38.94 -19.79 14.03
N GLU A 509 -40.18 -19.50 14.40
CA GLU A 509 -40.56 -18.09 14.61
C GLU A 509 -40.04 -17.52 15.93
N LYS A 510 -40.08 -18.31 17.00
CA LYS A 510 -39.74 -17.83 18.34
C LYS A 510 -38.25 -17.51 18.50
N TYR A 511 -37.37 -18.33 17.92
CA TYR A 511 -35.92 -18.07 17.96
C TYR A 511 -35.54 -16.92 17.02
N ILE A 512 -36.10 -16.88 15.81
CA ILE A 512 -35.88 -15.78 14.86
C ILE A 512 -36.32 -14.43 15.48
N GLN A 513 -37.51 -14.38 16.10
CA GLN A 513 -38.00 -13.17 16.75
C GLN A 513 -37.06 -12.68 17.87
N LYS A 514 -36.55 -13.58 18.71
CA LYS A 514 -35.60 -13.22 19.77
C LYS A 514 -34.28 -12.70 19.23
N VAL A 515 -33.72 -13.39 18.23
CA VAL A 515 -32.47 -12.95 17.57
C VAL A 515 -32.67 -11.55 17.00
N ASN A 516 -33.78 -11.33 16.28
CA ASN A 516 -34.11 -10.03 15.70
C ASN A 516 -34.32 -8.92 16.75
N ILE A 517 -34.88 -9.23 17.92
CA ILE A 517 -34.99 -8.25 19.02
C ILE A 517 -33.60 -7.82 19.50
N LEU A 518 -32.69 -8.77 19.73
CA LEU A 518 -31.33 -8.47 20.21
C LEU A 518 -30.47 -7.78 19.15
N LEU A 519 -30.68 -8.11 17.87
CA LEU A 519 -29.95 -7.50 16.76
C LEU A 519 -30.29 -6.02 16.54
N LYS A 520 -31.51 -5.57 16.91
CA LYS A 520 -31.91 -4.16 16.79
C LYS A 520 -30.98 -3.20 17.54
N ASP A 521 -30.42 -3.65 18.66
CA ASP A 521 -29.52 -2.86 19.48
C ASP A 521 -28.06 -2.87 18.97
N ILE A 522 -27.78 -3.65 17.92
CA ILE A 522 -26.42 -3.99 17.45
C ILE A 522 -26.16 -3.56 16.00
N ILE A 523 -27.19 -3.14 15.26
CA ILE A 523 -27.05 -2.73 13.85
C ILE A 523 -26.05 -1.58 13.69
N ASP A 524 -25.18 -1.69 12.67
CA ASP A 524 -24.32 -0.57 12.29
C ASP A 524 -25.17 0.56 11.73
N LYS A 525 -25.22 1.68 12.44
CA LYS A 525 -26.05 2.84 12.05
C LYS A 525 -25.62 3.48 10.73
N ARG A 526 -24.37 3.30 10.29
CA ARG A 526 -23.84 3.88 9.05
C ARG A 526 -24.18 3.04 7.84
N THR A 527 -23.92 1.73 7.91
CA THR A 527 -24.12 0.81 6.79
C THR A 527 -25.50 0.16 6.78
N LYS A 528 -26.23 0.21 7.91
CA LYS A 528 -27.46 -0.56 8.17
C LYS A 528 -27.27 -2.07 7.96
N GLN A 529 -26.06 -2.56 8.24
CA GLN A 529 -25.70 -3.97 8.14
C GLN A 529 -25.46 -4.54 9.55
N TYR A 530 -25.66 -5.84 9.70
CA TYR A 530 -25.30 -6.60 10.88
C TYR A 530 -24.00 -7.34 10.63
N LEU A 531 -23.11 -7.33 11.61
CA LEU A 531 -21.92 -8.15 11.53
C LEU A 531 -22.31 -9.63 11.63
N PRO A 532 -21.95 -10.50 10.65
CA PRO A 532 -22.26 -11.93 10.68
C PRO A 532 -21.82 -12.61 11.99
N PHE A 533 -20.71 -12.15 12.57
CA PHE A 533 -20.29 -12.56 13.92
C PHE A 533 -21.39 -12.38 14.97
N TYR A 534 -22.02 -11.21 15.07
CA TYR A 534 -23.06 -10.94 16.07
C TYR A 534 -24.27 -11.84 15.85
N VAL A 535 -24.69 -11.99 14.59
CA VAL A 535 -25.80 -12.86 14.21
C VAL A 535 -25.52 -14.31 14.61
N ASN A 536 -24.31 -14.82 14.31
CA ASN A 536 -23.91 -16.18 14.65
C ASN A 536 -23.83 -16.40 16.17
N LEU A 537 -23.19 -15.47 16.89
CA LEU A 537 -23.01 -15.56 18.34
C LEU A 537 -24.36 -15.56 19.06
N ILE A 538 -25.25 -14.61 18.75
CA ILE A 538 -26.58 -14.53 19.35
C ILE A 538 -27.42 -15.75 19.00
N SER A 539 -27.31 -16.25 17.76
CA SER A 539 -28.00 -17.46 17.34
C SER A 539 -27.57 -18.68 18.15
N GLY A 540 -26.26 -18.94 18.28
CA GLY A 540 -25.75 -20.08 19.07
C GLY A 540 -26.09 -19.96 20.57
N VAL A 541 -26.10 -18.74 21.09
CA VAL A 541 -26.54 -18.44 22.45
C VAL A 541 -28.03 -18.79 22.64
N ILE A 542 -28.89 -18.50 21.66
CA ILE A 542 -30.33 -18.80 21.70
C ILE A 542 -30.62 -20.29 21.47
N GLU A 543 -29.89 -20.97 20.58
CA GLU A 543 -30.04 -22.42 20.31
C GLU A 543 -29.82 -23.26 21.58
N THR A 544 -28.89 -22.83 22.42
CA THR A 544 -28.53 -23.56 23.64
C THR A 544 -29.49 -23.29 24.80
N ASN A 545 -30.64 -22.63 24.57
CA ASN A 545 -31.56 -22.15 25.60
C ASN A 545 -33.04 -22.47 25.32
N ASP A 546 -33.71 -23.08 26.30
CA ASP A 546 -35.19 -23.18 26.31
C ASP A 546 -35.85 -21.93 26.90
N ASP A 547 -35.14 -21.20 27.77
CA ASP A 547 -35.73 -20.12 28.55
C ASP A 547 -35.66 -18.76 27.85
N ILE A 548 -36.80 -18.07 27.83
CA ILE A 548 -37.12 -17.07 26.80
C ILE A 548 -36.51 -15.69 27.08
N ASN A 549 -36.11 -15.42 28.32
CA ASN A 549 -35.93 -14.07 28.85
C ASN A 549 -34.51 -13.72 29.38
N SER A 550 -33.49 -14.56 29.18
CA SER A 550 -32.23 -14.43 29.96
C SER A 550 -31.15 -13.50 29.39
N LEU A 551 -31.11 -13.22 28.07
CA LEU A 551 -30.14 -12.26 27.53
C LEU A 551 -30.80 -10.91 27.28
N LYS A 552 -30.35 -9.92 28.07
CA LYS A 552 -30.59 -8.51 27.82
C LYS A 552 -29.23 -7.83 27.67
N ILE A 553 -29.09 -7.00 26.65
CA ILE A 553 -27.89 -6.18 26.45
C ILE A 553 -27.98 -5.02 27.42
N ASN A 554 -27.12 -5.02 28.44
CA ASN A 554 -27.07 -3.91 29.39
C ASN A 554 -26.03 -2.90 28.90
N HIS A 555 -26.48 -1.69 28.54
CA HIS A 555 -25.63 -0.61 28.05
C HIS A 555 -24.88 0.16 29.14
N SER A 556 -24.88 -0.34 30.38
CA SER A 556 -24.13 0.23 31.50
C SER A 556 -23.30 -0.86 32.17
N ILE A 557 -22.04 -0.96 31.78
CA ILE A 557 -21.02 -1.79 32.43
C ILE A 557 -20.11 -0.87 33.24
N LYS A 558 -19.79 -1.27 34.47
CA LYS A 558 -18.78 -0.60 35.32
C LYS A 558 -17.79 -1.58 35.94
N GLU A 559 -17.97 -2.87 35.69
CA GLU A 559 -17.28 -3.97 36.35
C GLU A 559 -15.84 -4.16 35.86
N TYR A 560 -15.52 -3.74 34.62
CA TYR A 560 -14.16 -3.81 34.06
C TYR A 560 -13.91 -2.67 33.06
N TYR A 561 -12.64 -2.36 32.78
CA TYR A 561 -12.28 -1.32 31.81
C TYR A 561 -12.60 -1.77 30.37
N HIS A 562 -13.31 -0.94 29.60
CA HIS A 562 -13.73 -1.26 28.24
C HIS A 562 -13.97 0.00 27.39
N ASN A 563 -14.22 -0.14 26.09
CA ASN A 563 -14.40 0.99 25.16
C ASN A 563 -15.84 1.52 25.05
N GLU A 564 -16.81 0.88 25.74
CA GLU A 564 -18.26 1.19 25.69
C GLU A 564 -18.87 0.94 24.31
N GLU A 565 -18.45 -0.14 23.68
CA GLU A 565 -18.92 -0.56 22.37
C GLU A 565 -19.92 -1.71 22.45
N VAL A 566 -20.63 -1.92 21.35
CA VAL A 566 -21.62 -3.00 21.24
C VAL A 566 -21.01 -4.36 21.59
N LEU A 567 -19.77 -4.61 21.19
CA LEU A 567 -19.04 -5.82 21.53
C LEU A 567 -18.83 -5.97 23.05
N ASP A 568 -18.46 -4.89 23.76
CA ASP A 568 -18.27 -4.92 25.21
C ASP A 568 -19.56 -5.34 25.93
N PHE A 569 -20.69 -4.75 25.51
CA PHE A 569 -22.02 -5.06 26.04
C PHE A 569 -22.45 -6.49 25.75
N LEU A 570 -22.17 -6.98 24.54
CA LEU A 570 -22.51 -8.35 24.14
C LEU A 570 -21.68 -9.38 24.90
N ILE A 571 -20.37 -9.17 25.02
CA ILE A 571 -19.47 -10.07 25.77
C ILE A 571 -19.87 -10.09 27.24
N TYR A 572 -20.14 -8.93 27.85
CA TYR A 572 -20.65 -8.87 29.22
C TYR A 572 -21.93 -9.67 29.40
N SER A 573 -22.94 -9.46 28.53
CA SER A 573 -24.21 -10.16 28.62
C SER A 573 -24.06 -11.68 28.46
N ILE A 574 -23.15 -12.13 27.59
CA ILE A 574 -22.84 -13.56 27.43
C ILE A 574 -22.19 -14.12 28.68
N LEU A 575 -21.13 -13.47 29.19
CA LEU A 575 -20.44 -13.94 30.39
C LEU A 575 -21.34 -13.94 31.62
N ASN A 576 -22.12 -12.88 31.82
CA ASN A 576 -23.07 -12.80 32.93
C ASN A 576 -24.09 -13.94 32.85
N ARG A 577 -24.57 -14.26 31.64
CA ARG A 577 -25.48 -15.39 31.41
C ARG A 577 -24.82 -16.73 31.73
N GLU A 578 -23.58 -16.97 31.28
CA GLU A 578 -22.87 -18.22 31.58
C GLU A 578 -22.57 -18.36 33.08
N ILE A 579 -22.23 -17.26 33.77
CA ILE A 579 -22.08 -17.21 35.23
C ILE A 579 -23.34 -17.69 35.94
N VAL A 580 -24.49 -17.13 35.58
CA VAL A 580 -25.78 -17.50 36.17
C VAL A 580 -26.18 -18.93 35.80
N ARG A 581 -25.99 -19.34 34.55
CA ARG A 581 -26.40 -20.66 34.02
C ARG A 581 -25.63 -21.81 34.66
N HIS A 582 -24.32 -21.66 34.77
CA HIS A 582 -23.42 -22.70 35.27
C HIS A 582 -23.08 -22.53 36.76
N SER A 583 -23.73 -21.57 37.43
CA SER A 583 -23.55 -21.24 38.84
C SER A 583 -22.09 -21.03 39.21
N PHE A 584 -21.35 -20.28 38.38
CA PHE A 584 -19.97 -19.92 38.69
C PHE A 584 -19.95 -19.04 39.95
N SER A 585 -19.02 -19.31 40.87
CA SER A 585 -18.87 -18.58 42.14
C SER A 585 -18.22 -17.19 41.99
N ILE A 586 -18.03 -16.71 40.76
CA ILE A 586 -17.33 -15.47 40.45
C ILE A 586 -18.24 -14.52 39.67
N ASN A 587 -17.90 -13.22 39.70
CA ASN A 587 -18.59 -12.21 38.90
C ASN A 587 -17.96 -12.06 37.50
N VAL A 588 -18.58 -11.24 36.65
CA VAL A 588 -18.10 -11.01 35.28
C VAL A 588 -16.70 -10.41 35.25
N SER A 589 -16.37 -9.51 36.18
CA SER A 589 -15.02 -8.91 36.26
C SER A 589 -13.96 -10.01 36.43
N SER A 590 -14.12 -10.88 37.44
CA SER A 590 -13.20 -11.99 37.67
C SER A 590 -13.15 -12.97 36.50
N PHE A 591 -14.28 -13.20 35.81
CA PHE A 591 -14.29 -14.05 34.62
C PHE A 591 -13.49 -13.43 33.47
N ILE A 592 -13.59 -12.11 33.27
CA ILE A 592 -12.75 -11.37 32.33
C ILE A 592 -11.28 -11.53 32.73
N GLU A 593 -10.92 -11.45 34.01
CA GLU A 593 -9.53 -11.62 34.46
C GLU A 593 -8.93 -12.96 34.03
N ILE A 594 -9.70 -14.05 34.13
CA ILE A 594 -9.29 -15.37 33.63
C ILE A 594 -8.97 -15.31 32.14
N PHE A 595 -9.82 -14.68 31.33
CA PHE A 595 -9.55 -14.53 29.89
C PHE A 595 -8.33 -13.65 29.60
N LEU A 596 -8.10 -12.58 30.38
CA LEU A 596 -6.91 -11.74 30.23
C LEU A 596 -5.63 -12.52 30.55
N GLU A 597 -5.65 -13.34 31.60
CA GLU A 597 -4.53 -14.20 31.99
C GLU A 597 -4.24 -15.27 30.94
N LEU A 598 -5.29 -15.89 30.39
CA LEU A 598 -5.18 -16.86 29.31
C LEU A 598 -4.53 -16.29 28.05
N VAL A 599 -4.96 -15.11 27.59
CA VAL A 599 -4.36 -14.50 26.39
C VAL A 599 -2.94 -13.99 26.62
N ALA A 600 -2.63 -13.55 27.85
CA ALA A 600 -1.29 -13.08 28.21
C ALA A 600 -0.27 -14.23 28.27
N ASN A 601 -0.67 -15.37 28.84
CA ASN A 601 0.24 -16.49 29.11
C ASN A 601 0.35 -17.48 27.95
N HIS A 602 -0.75 -17.76 27.25
CA HIS A 602 -0.83 -18.84 26.25
C HIS A 602 -1.11 -18.34 24.82
N GLY A 603 -1.41 -17.05 24.65
CA GLY A 603 -1.69 -16.46 23.34
C GLY A 603 -3.02 -16.94 22.74
N SER A 604 -3.07 -17.15 21.43
CA SER A 604 -4.30 -17.48 20.68
C SER A 604 -4.76 -18.94 20.78
N THR A 605 -3.91 -19.83 21.30
CA THR A 605 -4.12 -21.28 21.30
C THR A 605 -3.65 -21.85 22.63
N ILE A 606 -4.51 -22.57 23.33
CA ILE A 606 -4.29 -22.95 24.72
C ILE A 606 -4.53 -24.44 24.89
N ASN A 607 -3.63 -25.16 25.55
CA ASN A 607 -3.88 -26.56 25.86
C ASN A 607 -4.92 -26.67 26.98
N LYS A 608 -5.78 -27.69 26.90
CA LYS A 608 -6.79 -27.94 27.94
C LYS A 608 -6.19 -28.14 29.33
N GLU A 609 -5.01 -28.74 29.42
CA GLU A 609 -4.28 -28.92 30.68
C GLU A 609 -3.85 -27.58 31.31
N ASP A 610 -3.42 -26.62 30.49
CA ASP A 610 -3.02 -25.29 30.97
C ASP A 610 -4.23 -24.51 31.54
N ILE A 611 -5.39 -24.65 30.90
CA ILE A 611 -6.65 -24.04 31.38
C ILE A 611 -7.06 -24.64 32.72
N ASN A 612 -6.91 -25.95 32.92
CA ASN A 612 -7.19 -26.57 34.22
C ASN A 612 -6.37 -25.93 35.33
N GLY A 613 -5.08 -25.71 35.08
CA GLY A 613 -4.17 -25.08 36.05
C GLY A 613 -4.65 -23.69 36.48
N ILE A 614 -5.05 -22.85 35.52
CA ILE A 614 -5.54 -21.49 35.79
C ILE A 614 -6.90 -21.54 36.50
N LEU A 615 -7.86 -22.33 36.01
CA LEU A 615 -9.21 -22.39 36.58
C LEU A 615 -9.19 -22.87 38.04
N ASN A 616 -8.31 -23.80 38.39
CA ASN A 616 -8.15 -24.28 39.77
C ASN A 616 -7.66 -23.19 40.74
N LEU A 617 -7.12 -22.06 40.26
CA LEU A 617 -6.79 -20.91 41.11
C LEU A 617 -8.02 -20.07 41.47
N TYR A 618 -9.04 -20.07 40.61
CA TYR A 618 -10.25 -19.25 40.76
C TYR A 618 -11.44 -20.06 41.30
N PHE A 619 -11.44 -21.38 41.12
CA PHE A 619 -12.57 -22.25 41.43
C PHE A 619 -12.13 -23.50 42.19
N ASN A 620 -12.88 -23.84 43.23
CA ASN A 620 -12.78 -25.10 43.97
C ASN A 620 -13.83 -26.10 43.46
N ASP A 621 -13.82 -26.41 42.16
CA ASP A 621 -14.77 -27.33 41.52
C ASP A 621 -14.03 -28.24 40.53
N GLU A 622 -14.05 -29.56 40.77
CA GLU A 622 -13.34 -30.55 39.95
C GLU A 622 -13.87 -30.62 38.50
N ASN A 623 -15.11 -30.20 38.24
CA ASN A 623 -15.72 -30.18 36.91
C ASN A 623 -15.70 -28.77 36.27
N ILE A 624 -14.91 -27.84 36.82
CA ILE A 624 -14.93 -26.44 36.39
C ILE A 624 -14.55 -26.28 34.92
N THR A 625 -13.57 -27.06 34.45
CA THR A 625 -13.09 -27.00 33.08
C THR A 625 -14.20 -27.33 32.12
N ASP A 626 -14.92 -28.43 32.34
CA ASP A 626 -16.01 -28.83 31.45
C ASP A 626 -17.12 -27.76 31.41
N LYS A 627 -17.43 -27.13 32.55
CA LYS A 627 -18.36 -25.99 32.61
C LYS A 627 -17.83 -24.77 31.84
N PHE A 628 -16.54 -24.44 32.01
CA PHE A 628 -15.89 -23.33 31.34
C PHE A 628 -15.85 -23.53 29.81
N MET A 629 -15.66 -24.77 29.37
CA MET A 629 -15.65 -25.15 27.95
C MET A 629 -17.01 -25.04 27.26
N LEU A 630 -18.12 -24.99 28.01
CA LEU A 630 -19.44 -24.72 27.44
C LEU A 630 -19.63 -23.25 27.03
N ASN A 631 -18.69 -22.37 27.38
CA ASN A 631 -18.76 -20.96 27.05
C ASN A 631 -18.78 -20.76 25.52
N PRO A 632 -19.78 -20.05 24.97
CA PRO A 632 -19.94 -19.90 23.51
C PRO A 632 -18.83 -19.08 22.84
N LEU A 633 -17.97 -18.41 23.61
CA LEU A 633 -16.79 -17.68 23.13
C LEU A 633 -15.59 -18.57 22.88
N LEU A 634 -15.61 -19.82 23.36
CA LEU A 634 -14.54 -20.79 23.20
C LEU A 634 -14.92 -21.89 22.21
N GLN A 635 -13.90 -22.54 21.67
CA GLN A 635 -14.02 -23.74 20.85
C GLN A 635 -12.88 -24.70 21.19
N GLU A 636 -13.23 -25.97 21.36
CA GLU A 636 -12.28 -27.06 21.56
C GLU A 636 -12.14 -27.88 20.27
N GLN A 637 -10.91 -28.15 19.85
CA GLN A 637 -10.59 -29.12 18.81
C GLN A 637 -9.33 -29.89 19.21
N ASN A 638 -9.44 -31.22 19.30
CA ASN A 638 -8.31 -32.12 19.59
C ASN A 638 -7.52 -31.74 20.87
N GLY A 639 -8.20 -31.31 21.94
CA GLY A 639 -7.55 -30.88 23.19
C GLY A 639 -6.91 -29.49 23.16
N ILE A 640 -6.95 -28.81 22.01
CA ILE A 640 -6.54 -27.42 21.85
C ILE A 640 -7.77 -26.53 21.91
N ILE A 641 -7.67 -25.48 22.73
CA ILE A 641 -8.72 -24.52 22.97
C ILE A 641 -8.32 -23.21 22.31
N LYS A 642 -9.27 -22.63 21.59
CA LYS A 642 -9.15 -21.30 20.99
C LYS A 642 -10.39 -20.48 21.30
N PHE A 643 -10.27 -19.17 21.17
CA PHE A 643 -11.47 -18.36 21.01
C PHE A 643 -12.15 -18.74 19.71
N ARG A 644 -13.49 -18.85 19.73
CA ARG A 644 -14.28 -19.21 18.55
C ARG A 644 -14.06 -18.26 17.36
N TYR A 645 -13.62 -17.03 17.63
CA TYR A 645 -13.30 -16.03 16.60
C TYR A 645 -11.97 -15.35 16.90
N ASP A 646 -11.11 -15.23 15.90
CA ASP A 646 -9.73 -14.71 16.08
C ASP A 646 -9.65 -13.29 16.62
N PHE A 647 -10.63 -12.44 16.29
CA PHE A 647 -10.62 -11.07 16.80
C PHE A 647 -10.93 -11.00 18.31
N LEU A 648 -11.55 -12.03 18.92
CA LEU A 648 -11.77 -12.08 20.37
C LEU A 648 -10.45 -12.15 21.12
N TYR A 649 -9.45 -12.87 20.59
CA TYR A 649 -8.10 -12.83 21.13
C TYR A 649 -7.55 -11.39 21.16
N ASN A 650 -7.68 -10.68 20.04
CA ASN A 650 -7.24 -9.28 19.95
C ASN A 650 -8.03 -8.37 20.91
N TYR A 651 -9.33 -8.59 21.05
CA TYR A 651 -10.19 -7.87 22.00
C TYR A 651 -9.69 -8.03 23.44
N PHE A 652 -9.45 -9.27 23.89
CA PHE A 652 -8.95 -9.51 25.26
C PHE A 652 -7.52 -8.99 25.45
N ILE A 653 -6.67 -9.02 24.42
CA ILE A 653 -5.33 -8.39 24.49
C ILE A 653 -5.44 -6.86 24.67
N VAL A 654 -6.36 -6.19 23.99
CA VAL A 654 -6.61 -4.75 24.18
C VAL A 654 -7.08 -4.46 25.60
N LEU A 655 -8.03 -5.25 26.13
CA LEU A 655 -8.47 -5.12 27.51
C LEU A 655 -7.33 -5.35 28.52
N TYR A 656 -6.45 -6.31 28.23
CA TYR A 656 -5.26 -6.57 29.04
C TYR A 656 -4.29 -5.38 29.04
N PHE A 657 -4.04 -4.74 27.89
CA PHE A 657 -3.23 -3.52 27.84
C PHE A 657 -3.87 -2.37 28.60
N ILE A 658 -5.18 -2.15 28.41
CA ILE A 658 -5.92 -1.10 29.12
C ILE A 658 -5.82 -1.33 30.63
N LYS A 659 -6.12 -2.54 31.11
CA LYS A 659 -6.02 -2.90 32.53
C LYS A 659 -4.61 -2.67 33.04
N SER A 660 -3.60 -3.24 32.39
CA SER A 660 -2.19 -3.17 32.81
C SER A 660 -1.67 -1.74 32.90
N LEU A 661 -2.05 -0.87 31.96
CA LEU A 661 -1.65 0.54 31.97
C LEU A 661 -2.43 1.35 33.01
N LYS A 662 -3.72 1.04 33.23
CA LYS A 662 -4.56 1.69 34.27
C LYS A 662 -4.19 1.30 35.69
N THR A 663 -3.89 0.03 35.94
CA THR A 663 -3.45 -0.49 37.24
C THR A 663 -1.94 -0.39 37.43
N HIS A 664 -1.23 0.03 36.36
CA HIS A 664 0.23 0.11 36.30
C HIS A 664 0.92 -1.24 36.55
N GLN A 665 0.27 -2.36 36.21
CA GLN A 665 0.82 -3.71 36.29
C GLN A 665 1.66 -4.00 35.03
N ILE A 666 2.93 -3.63 35.08
CA ILE A 666 3.89 -3.84 33.98
C ILE A 666 4.72 -5.08 34.31
N ASP A 667 4.16 -6.27 34.15
CA ASP A 667 4.87 -7.55 34.35
C ASP A 667 5.68 -7.94 33.09
N ASN A 668 6.29 -9.14 33.10
CA ASN A 668 7.10 -9.58 31.97
C ASN A 668 6.25 -10.01 30.77
N ASP A 669 5.03 -10.49 30.99
CA ASP A 669 4.14 -10.94 29.92
C ASP A 669 3.54 -9.74 29.18
N PHE A 670 3.18 -8.68 29.91
CA PHE A 670 2.89 -7.37 29.35
C PHE A 670 4.03 -6.89 28.45
N ILE A 671 5.29 -6.93 28.91
CA ILE A 671 6.42 -6.47 28.12
C ILE A 671 6.61 -7.33 26.86
N LYS A 672 6.48 -8.66 26.96
CA LYS A 672 6.58 -9.56 25.81
C LYS A 672 5.57 -9.22 24.73
N ILE A 673 4.33 -8.92 25.11
CA ILE A 673 3.24 -8.68 24.14
C ILE A 673 3.26 -7.22 23.66
N PHE A 674 3.38 -6.25 24.57
CA PHE A 674 3.30 -4.83 24.28
C PHE A 674 4.48 -4.34 23.41
N CYS A 675 5.64 -5.00 23.49
CA CYS A 675 6.79 -4.66 22.65
C CYS A 675 6.50 -4.83 21.15
N HIS A 676 5.48 -5.60 20.76
CA HIS A 676 5.09 -5.73 19.36
C HIS A 676 4.39 -4.48 18.80
N LEU A 677 4.09 -3.48 19.62
CA LEU A 677 3.46 -2.21 19.22
C LEU A 677 4.45 -1.06 19.04
N TYR A 678 5.76 -1.36 19.02
CA TYR A 678 6.85 -0.39 19.15
C TYR A 678 6.89 0.74 18.10
N ASP A 679 6.34 0.53 16.92
CA ASP A 679 6.30 1.47 15.79
C ASP A 679 4.95 2.20 15.66
N GLY A 680 4.02 1.95 16.60
CA GLY A 680 2.68 2.53 16.59
C GLY A 680 1.78 2.07 15.44
N ASN A 681 2.21 1.06 14.66
CA ASN A 681 1.53 0.56 13.46
C ASN A 681 0.96 -0.84 13.68
N ASN A 682 0.02 -0.96 14.62
CA ASN A 682 -0.70 -2.20 14.88
C ASN A 682 -2.17 -1.90 15.16
N LEU A 683 -3.06 -2.81 14.79
CA LEU A 683 -4.50 -2.65 15.04
C LEU A 683 -4.84 -2.61 16.54
N LEU A 684 -4.21 -3.47 17.35
CA LEU A 684 -4.39 -3.49 18.81
C LEU A 684 -4.11 -2.12 19.43
N PHE A 685 -3.25 -1.34 18.77
CA PHE A 685 -2.89 0.00 19.17
C PHE A 685 -4.04 1.00 19.04
N GLU A 686 -4.84 0.91 17.98
CA GLU A 686 -5.92 1.87 17.70
C GLU A 686 -7.04 1.77 18.75
N ASP A 687 -7.43 0.55 19.11
CA ASP A 687 -8.45 0.31 20.15
C ASP A 687 -7.94 0.70 21.55
N THR A 688 -6.64 0.54 21.81
CA THR A 688 -6.01 1.02 23.04
C THR A 688 -6.00 2.56 23.08
N VAL A 689 -5.60 3.23 22.00
CA VAL A 689 -5.63 4.70 21.87
C VAL A 689 -7.03 5.25 22.14
N LYS A 690 -8.07 4.60 21.59
CA LYS A 690 -9.46 5.00 21.74
C LYS A 690 -9.89 5.09 23.20
N PHE A 691 -9.55 4.10 24.02
CA PHE A 691 -9.87 4.09 25.45
C PHE A 691 -9.21 5.27 26.18
N PHE A 692 -7.91 5.46 25.99
CA PHE A 692 -7.14 6.49 26.68
C PHE A 692 -7.48 7.92 26.21
N LYS A 693 -8.00 8.08 24.99
CA LYS A 693 -8.53 9.37 24.49
C LYS A 693 -9.79 9.82 25.21
N LYS A 694 -10.70 8.89 25.55
CA LYS A 694 -11.98 9.23 26.19
C LYS A 694 -11.84 9.59 27.68
N ASN A 695 -10.85 9.02 28.37
CA ASN A 695 -10.80 8.98 29.83
C ASN A 695 -9.72 9.89 30.47
N ASP A 696 -9.23 10.92 29.77
CA ASP A 696 -8.16 11.85 30.20
C ASP A 696 -7.08 11.20 31.09
N SER A 697 -6.37 10.25 30.50
CA SER A 697 -5.59 9.26 31.23
C SER A 697 -4.07 9.44 31.10
N PHE A 698 -3.62 10.66 30.80
CA PHE A 698 -2.20 10.96 30.64
C PHE A 698 -1.37 10.61 31.89
N LYS A 699 -1.94 10.84 33.08
CA LYS A 699 -1.31 10.49 34.36
C LYS A 699 -1.00 8.99 34.47
N ASP A 700 -1.91 8.14 34.03
CA ASP A 700 -1.74 6.68 34.12
C ASP A 700 -0.65 6.17 33.16
N LEU A 701 -0.63 6.75 31.95
CA LEU A 701 0.41 6.47 30.96
C LEU A 701 1.78 6.94 31.43
N LYS A 702 1.86 8.10 32.11
CA LYS A 702 3.09 8.59 32.73
C LYS A 702 3.63 7.65 33.80
N ILE A 703 2.79 7.18 34.72
CA ILE A 703 3.21 6.22 35.75
C ILE A 703 3.70 4.91 35.13
N SER A 704 3.02 4.44 34.08
CA SER A 704 3.42 3.23 33.34
C SER A 704 4.76 3.41 32.63
N HIS A 705 5.03 4.60 32.09
CA HIS A 705 6.32 4.96 31.49
C HIS A 705 7.44 4.92 32.53
N GLU A 706 7.24 5.53 33.70
CA GLU A 706 8.20 5.52 34.79
C GLU A 706 8.55 4.07 35.23
N LYS A 707 7.56 3.17 35.29
CA LYS A 707 7.77 1.75 35.61
C LYS A 707 8.58 1.01 34.55
N LEU A 708 8.30 1.24 33.25
CA LEU A 708 9.09 0.66 32.16
C LEU A 708 10.54 1.11 32.20
N ILE A 709 10.78 2.40 32.45
CA ILE A 709 12.14 2.96 32.57
C ILE A 709 12.86 2.37 33.78
N LYS A 710 12.17 2.21 34.91
CA LYS A 710 12.74 1.55 36.10
C LYS A 710 13.16 0.11 35.79
N LYS A 711 12.28 -0.69 35.18
CA LYS A 711 12.59 -2.07 34.77
C LYS A 711 13.77 -2.13 33.78
N TYR A 712 13.83 -1.21 32.80
CA TYR A 712 14.95 -1.15 31.86
C TYR A 712 16.30 -0.95 32.53
N LYS A 713 16.36 -0.13 33.59
CA LYS A 713 17.57 0.11 34.37
C LYS A 713 18.01 -1.10 35.18
N GLU A 714 17.06 -1.88 35.69
CA GLU A 714 17.30 -3.06 36.53
C GLU A 714 17.62 -4.33 35.70
N GLU A 715 17.18 -4.38 34.45
CA GLU A 715 17.39 -5.52 33.56
C GLU A 715 18.85 -5.66 33.13
N ASN A 716 19.35 -6.90 33.03
CA ASN A 716 20.73 -7.20 32.65
C ASN A 716 20.83 -8.03 31.37
N THR A 717 19.74 -8.67 30.94
CA THR A 717 19.72 -9.53 29.75
C THR A 717 19.44 -8.73 28.48
N LYS A 718 20.26 -8.93 27.44
CA LYS A 718 20.12 -8.22 26.15
C LYS A 718 18.75 -8.45 25.48
N PRO A 719 18.18 -9.67 25.43
CA PRO A 719 16.88 -9.89 24.79
C PRO A 719 15.74 -9.13 25.49
N MET A 720 15.71 -9.13 26.82
CA MET A 720 14.65 -8.45 27.58
C MET A 720 14.82 -6.93 27.54
N LYS A 721 16.05 -6.41 27.54
CA LYS A 721 16.30 -4.98 27.30
C LYS A 721 15.72 -4.50 25.98
N LEU A 722 15.91 -5.27 24.90
CA LEU A 722 15.33 -4.91 23.60
C LEU A 722 13.80 -4.88 23.63
N LYS A 723 13.16 -5.85 24.32
CA LYS A 723 11.70 -5.84 24.50
C LYS A 723 11.22 -4.64 25.31
N LEU A 724 11.94 -4.26 26.36
CA LEU A 724 11.67 -3.06 27.15
C LEU A 724 11.82 -1.77 26.34
N GLU A 725 12.88 -1.66 25.55
CA GLU A 725 13.12 -0.53 24.64
C GLU A 725 11.94 -0.35 23.65
N LYS A 726 11.52 -1.45 23.02
CA LYS A 726 10.36 -1.51 22.13
C LYS A 726 9.05 -1.16 22.84
N SER A 727 8.84 -1.63 24.07
CA SER A 727 7.66 -1.29 24.88
C SER A 727 7.63 0.19 25.30
N ILE A 728 8.78 0.80 25.59
CA ILE A 728 8.88 2.24 25.85
C ILE A 728 8.47 3.03 24.60
N SER A 729 8.97 2.64 23.42
CA SER A 729 8.57 3.26 22.15
C SER A 729 7.07 3.13 21.88
N ALA A 730 6.50 1.94 22.08
CA ALA A 730 5.05 1.71 21.96
C ALA A 730 4.25 2.67 22.85
N LEU A 731 4.67 2.86 24.10
CA LEU A 731 3.99 3.75 25.04
C LEU A 731 4.11 5.23 24.62
N LEU A 732 5.27 5.64 24.10
CA LEU A 732 5.48 6.99 23.58
C LEU A 732 4.57 7.27 22.38
N TYR A 733 4.43 6.31 21.45
CA TYR A 733 3.47 6.41 20.37
C TYR A 733 2.03 6.52 20.87
N LEU A 734 1.69 5.80 21.95
CA LEU A 734 0.33 5.75 22.49
C LEU A 734 -0.02 7.12 23.05
N ILE A 735 0.89 7.69 23.84
CA ILE A 735 0.78 9.04 24.40
C ILE A 735 0.62 10.09 23.29
N GLN A 736 1.46 10.04 22.25
CA GLN A 736 1.38 10.99 21.14
C GLN A 736 0.07 10.88 20.35
N LYS A 737 -0.42 9.66 20.10
CA LYS A 737 -1.71 9.44 19.42
C LYS A 737 -2.89 9.87 20.27
N VAL A 738 -2.85 9.61 21.58
CA VAL A 738 -3.87 10.04 22.54
C VAL A 738 -3.95 11.55 22.58
N ALA A 739 -2.81 12.23 22.64
CA ALA A 739 -2.72 13.68 22.62
C ALA A 739 -3.26 14.32 21.32
N GLY A 740 -3.02 13.69 20.16
CA GLY A 740 -3.66 14.08 18.90
C GLY A 740 -2.77 13.95 17.65
N ASN A 741 -3.41 13.78 16.50
CA ASN A 741 -2.70 13.60 15.23
C ASN A 741 -2.20 14.94 14.63
N ASN A 742 -2.86 16.05 14.90
CA ASN A 742 -2.57 17.37 14.31
C ASN A 742 -1.81 18.32 15.24
N LEU A 743 -0.96 17.77 16.12
CA LEU A 743 -0.16 18.58 17.05
C LEU A 743 1.08 19.17 16.35
N SER A 744 1.41 20.42 16.71
CA SER A 744 2.68 21.06 16.33
C SER A 744 3.87 20.36 16.98
N GLN A 745 5.07 20.52 16.42
CA GLN A 745 6.29 19.93 16.96
C GLN A 745 6.56 20.33 18.42
N ASP A 746 6.24 21.58 18.79
CA ASP A 746 6.36 22.11 20.17
C ASP A 746 5.41 21.42 21.15
N LYS A 747 4.15 21.21 20.74
CA LYS A 747 3.18 20.50 21.58
C LYS A 747 3.55 19.04 21.74
N ARG A 748 4.13 18.42 20.70
CA ARG A 748 4.55 17.02 20.77
C ARG A 748 5.70 16.83 21.76
N ILE A 749 6.69 17.72 21.73
CA ILE A 749 7.81 17.64 22.67
C ILE A 749 7.38 18.00 24.09
N SER A 750 6.41 18.89 24.30
CA SER A 750 5.94 19.19 25.66
C SER A 750 5.38 17.95 26.36
N TYR A 751 4.59 17.13 25.66
CA TYR A 751 4.11 15.85 26.20
C TYR A 751 5.26 14.88 26.52
N ILE A 752 6.35 14.91 25.75
CA ILE A 752 7.53 14.07 26.02
C ILE A 752 8.24 14.61 27.26
N ILE A 753 8.51 15.90 27.32
CA ILE A 753 9.16 16.56 28.45
C ILE A 753 8.37 16.29 29.73
N ASP A 754 7.03 16.31 29.70
CA ASP A 754 6.19 16.01 30.85
C ASP A 754 6.36 14.57 31.40
N LEU A 755 6.88 13.62 30.59
CA LEU A 755 7.23 12.26 31.04
C LEU A 755 8.59 12.19 31.73
N TYR A 756 9.45 13.19 31.50
CA TYR A 756 10.81 13.26 32.03
C TYR A 756 10.92 14.40 33.05
N THR A 757 11.91 14.36 33.94
CA THR A 757 11.99 15.33 35.04
C THR A 757 12.80 16.57 34.68
N LYS A 758 13.98 16.41 34.08
CA LYS A 758 14.89 17.52 33.68
C LYS A 758 15.75 17.20 32.45
N GLU A 759 16.16 15.94 32.29
CA GLU A 759 16.90 15.44 31.12
C GLU A 759 16.12 14.30 30.46
N ILE A 760 16.12 14.27 29.13
CA ILE A 760 15.48 13.19 28.38
C ILE A 760 16.46 12.02 28.33
N ARG A 761 16.19 10.97 29.12
CA ARG A 761 17.00 9.75 29.16
C ARG A 761 16.18 8.54 28.75
N TYR A 762 16.80 7.57 28.06
CA TYR A 762 16.10 6.35 27.63
C TYR A 762 14.87 6.65 26.77
N PHE A 763 15.02 7.66 25.91
CA PHE A 763 14.02 8.02 24.93
C PHE A 763 14.24 7.15 23.70
N PHE A 764 13.39 6.14 23.56
CA PHE A 764 13.51 5.13 22.53
C PHE A 764 12.38 5.26 21.52
N ILE A 765 12.74 5.43 20.25
CA ILE A 765 11.82 5.64 19.13
C ILE A 765 12.21 4.71 17.97
N TRP A 766 11.20 4.14 17.31
CA TRP A 766 11.36 3.38 16.07
C TRP A 766 10.49 3.94 14.96
N GLY A 767 10.93 3.73 13.72
CA GLY A 767 10.11 3.89 12.52
C GLY A 767 9.59 5.32 12.33
N LYS A 768 8.36 5.45 11.81
CA LYS A 768 7.77 6.73 11.40
C LYS A 768 7.17 7.52 12.56
N PHE A 769 7.94 7.75 13.63
CA PHE A 769 7.47 8.56 14.76
C PHE A 769 7.25 10.00 14.33
N TYR A 770 6.50 10.78 15.11
CA TYR A 770 6.18 12.15 14.73
C TYR A 770 7.41 13.05 14.73
N PRO A 771 7.51 14.07 13.85
CA PRO A 771 8.54 15.11 13.96
C PRO A 771 8.30 15.94 15.24
N ILE A 772 9.39 16.28 15.94
CA ILE A 772 9.36 16.96 17.24
C ILE A 772 10.35 18.12 17.28
N ASN A 773 10.12 19.09 18.15
CA ASN A 773 11.06 20.19 18.34
C ASN A 773 12.09 19.78 19.42
N LEU A 774 13.34 19.60 19.03
CA LEU A 774 14.46 19.21 19.90
C LEU A 774 15.37 20.39 20.27
N SER A 775 15.00 21.61 19.90
CA SER A 775 15.78 22.83 20.18
C SER A 775 16.09 22.96 21.67
N GLY A 776 17.38 23.08 22.02
CA GLY A 776 17.82 23.20 23.41
C GLY A 776 17.72 21.93 24.27
N ILE A 777 17.42 20.77 23.66
CA ILE A 777 17.23 19.53 24.41
C ILE A 777 18.49 18.67 24.41
N HIS A 778 18.87 18.19 25.60
CA HIS A 778 19.94 17.21 25.77
C HIS A 778 19.34 15.81 26.00
N ILE A 779 19.76 14.86 25.17
CA ILE A 779 19.21 13.50 25.11
C ILE A 779 20.32 12.49 25.43
N TYR A 780 20.07 11.56 26.36
CA TYR A 780 21.07 10.60 26.85
C TYR A 780 20.58 9.14 26.82
N ASN A 781 21.48 8.20 26.51
CA ASN A 781 21.21 6.76 26.57
C ASN A 781 19.95 6.37 25.80
N SER A 782 19.79 6.92 24.59
CA SER A 782 18.58 6.85 23.78
C SER A 782 18.80 6.07 22.49
N LYS A 783 17.70 5.73 21.81
CA LYS A 783 17.74 5.01 20.53
C LYS A 783 16.71 5.56 19.58
N PHE A 784 17.13 5.87 18.36
CA PHE A 784 16.31 6.38 17.29
C PHE A 784 16.53 5.49 16.09
N ILE A 785 15.73 4.43 15.96
CA ILE A 785 15.95 3.39 14.96
C ILE A 785 15.02 3.60 13.77
N ASN A 786 15.58 3.79 12.59
CA ASN A 786 14.85 4.05 11.34
C ASN A 786 13.89 5.26 11.45
N TYR A 787 14.29 6.27 12.23
CA TYR A 787 13.49 7.46 12.52
C TYR A 787 13.76 8.58 11.50
N ASN A 788 13.21 8.42 10.29
CA ASN A 788 13.45 9.38 9.19
C ASN A 788 12.92 10.78 9.49
N ASN A 789 11.89 10.90 10.33
CA ASN A 789 11.33 12.18 10.74
C ASN A 789 12.26 13.01 11.65
N LEU A 790 13.43 12.48 12.03
CA LEU A 790 14.52 13.29 12.58
C LEU A 790 14.90 14.42 11.60
N CYS A 791 14.91 14.14 10.30
CA CYS A 791 15.22 15.12 9.26
C CYS A 791 14.17 16.24 9.15
N ASN A 792 12.94 15.97 9.59
CA ASN A 792 11.83 16.91 9.60
C ASN A 792 11.63 17.58 10.97
N SER A 793 12.43 17.18 11.97
CA SER A 793 12.38 17.72 13.32
C SER A 793 13.15 19.04 13.40
N THR A 794 12.72 19.92 14.30
CA THR A 794 13.40 21.20 14.55
C THR A 794 14.58 20.94 15.49
N ILE A 795 15.78 21.28 15.06
CA ILE A 795 17.03 21.03 15.79
C ILE A 795 17.83 22.33 15.75
N ASP A 796 18.39 22.74 16.88
CA ASP A 796 19.23 23.93 16.97
C ASP A 796 20.66 23.60 17.39
N GLU A 797 21.50 24.63 17.47
CA GLU A 797 22.91 24.48 17.85
C GLU A 797 23.12 24.04 19.31
N SER A 798 22.07 24.10 20.15
CA SER A 798 22.12 23.68 21.55
C SER A 798 21.60 22.26 21.78
N THR A 799 20.93 21.65 20.80
CA THR A 799 20.54 20.23 20.86
C THR A 799 21.77 19.32 20.94
N ARG A 800 21.79 18.36 21.86
CA ARG A 800 22.90 17.39 22.02
C ARG A 800 22.41 15.98 22.31
N PHE A 801 23.02 15.00 21.66
CA PHE A 801 22.83 13.56 21.89
C PHE A 801 24.08 12.95 22.51
N TYR A 802 23.88 12.12 23.53
CA TYR A 802 24.96 11.42 24.25
C TYR A 802 24.61 9.94 24.41
N TYR A 803 25.61 9.06 24.28
CA TYR A 803 25.45 7.60 24.45
C TYR A 803 24.24 7.03 23.72
N SER A 804 23.92 7.56 22.53
CA SER A 804 22.68 7.25 21.83
C SER A 804 22.94 6.57 20.49
N ASP A 805 22.09 5.61 20.13
CA ASP A 805 22.12 4.95 18.83
C ASP A 805 21.13 5.65 17.90
N ILE A 806 21.61 6.20 16.78
CA ILE A 806 20.76 6.87 15.79
C ILE A 806 20.93 6.18 14.43
N SER A 807 19.82 5.79 13.81
CA SER A 807 19.76 5.26 12.46
C SER A 807 18.62 5.86 11.64
N LEU A 808 18.90 6.13 10.37
CA LEU A 808 17.92 6.49 9.32
C LEU A 808 17.77 5.32 8.34
N SER A 809 16.61 5.19 7.68
CA SER A 809 16.45 4.21 6.59
C SER A 809 17.25 4.62 5.35
N ASP A 810 17.56 3.64 4.50
CA ASP A 810 18.37 3.85 3.29
C ASP A 810 17.69 4.77 2.27
N ASP A 811 16.36 4.86 2.31
CA ASP A 811 15.51 5.68 1.42
C ASP A 811 15.68 7.20 1.64
N VAL A 812 16.37 7.63 2.70
CA VAL A 812 16.54 9.06 3.01
C VAL A 812 17.64 9.65 2.13
N GLU A 813 17.28 10.35 1.06
CA GLU A 813 18.26 10.94 0.15
C GLU A 813 19.02 12.14 0.75
N THR A 814 18.31 13.02 1.47
CA THR A 814 18.91 14.24 2.06
C THR A 814 18.32 14.57 3.42
N CYS A 815 19.14 15.15 4.31
CA CYS A 815 18.74 15.53 5.66
C CYS A 815 19.50 16.78 6.10
N ILE A 816 18.85 17.94 5.97
CA ILE A 816 19.51 19.25 6.13
C ILE A 816 19.58 19.68 7.61
N ASN A 817 18.74 19.15 8.50
CA ASN A 817 18.70 19.61 9.89
C ASN A 817 19.74 18.93 10.81
N ILE A 818 20.57 18.02 10.28
CA ILE A 818 21.51 17.22 11.07
C ILE A 818 22.95 17.68 10.79
N ASN A 819 23.66 18.11 11.83
CA ASN A 819 25.09 18.41 11.77
C ASN A 819 25.89 17.46 12.67
N LYS A 820 27.21 17.38 12.49
CA LYS A 820 28.06 16.50 13.30
C LYS A 820 28.12 16.92 14.78
N ASN A 821 27.95 18.20 15.06
CA ASN A 821 28.11 18.79 16.40
C ASN A 821 26.96 18.46 17.37
N ILE A 822 25.80 18.01 16.87
CA ILE A 822 24.71 17.57 17.75
C ILE A 822 24.98 16.20 18.36
N PHE A 823 25.84 15.39 17.75
CA PHE A 823 26.18 14.05 18.24
C PHE A 823 27.52 14.07 18.97
N ASP A 824 27.51 13.61 20.21
CA ASP A 824 28.74 13.37 20.94
C ASP A 824 29.49 12.14 20.38
N SER A 825 30.79 12.07 20.65
CA SER A 825 31.66 10.93 20.27
C SER A 825 31.18 9.57 20.80
N THR A 826 30.34 9.58 21.84
CA THR A 826 29.74 8.38 22.44
C THR A 826 28.52 7.83 21.69
N CYS A 827 28.03 8.53 20.66
CA CYS A 827 26.89 8.09 19.85
C CYS A 827 27.28 7.07 18.78
N THR A 828 26.39 6.10 18.54
CA THR A 828 26.50 5.16 17.41
C THR A 828 25.63 5.67 16.26
N LEU A 829 26.24 5.97 15.11
CA LEU A 829 25.54 6.46 13.93
C LEU A 829 25.61 5.41 12.81
N ASN A 830 24.49 5.13 12.14
CA ASN A 830 24.51 4.21 10.99
C ASN A 830 25.25 4.80 9.77
N THR A 831 25.54 3.94 8.79
CA THR A 831 26.25 4.32 7.55
C THR A 831 25.62 5.51 6.86
N LYS A 832 24.28 5.52 6.77
CA LYS A 832 23.54 6.58 6.08
C LYS A 832 23.73 7.96 6.70
N ILE A 833 23.66 8.08 8.04
CA ILE A 833 23.93 9.35 8.72
C ILE A 833 25.37 9.79 8.47
N ASN A 834 26.33 8.85 8.52
CA ASN A 834 27.73 9.17 8.23
C ASN A 834 27.95 9.65 6.79
N GLU A 835 27.26 9.09 5.80
CA GLU A 835 27.30 9.55 4.40
C GLU A 835 26.73 10.96 4.24
N ILE A 836 25.60 11.24 4.89
CA ILE A 836 24.98 12.58 4.92
C ILE A 836 25.96 13.58 5.56
N LEU A 837 26.55 13.24 6.70
CA LEU A 837 27.53 14.11 7.37
C LEU A 837 28.78 14.36 6.50
N LYS A 838 29.28 13.34 5.81
CA LYS A 838 30.43 13.46 4.89
C LYS A 838 30.14 14.33 3.67
N THR A 839 28.91 14.32 3.16
CA THR A 839 28.50 15.18 2.04
C THR A 839 28.44 16.65 2.47
N PHE A 840 28.13 16.95 3.74
CA PHE A 840 28.17 18.31 4.28
C PHE A 840 29.58 18.85 4.58
N ASP A 841 30.51 17.98 4.98
CA ASP A 841 31.88 18.38 5.35
C ASP A 841 32.78 18.68 4.12
N ASN A 842 32.46 18.16 2.93
CA ASN A 842 33.44 18.07 1.82
C ASN A 842 33.27 19.00 0.60
N ASN A 843 32.30 19.91 0.51
CA ASN A 843 32.16 20.74 -0.72
C ASN A 843 31.82 22.23 -0.45
N GLU A 844 32.84 23.10 -0.38
CA GLU A 844 32.65 24.57 -0.48
C GLU A 844 31.97 24.96 -1.80
N ASN A 845 32.31 24.28 -2.90
CA ASN A 845 31.71 24.51 -4.22
C ASN A 845 30.20 24.16 -4.25
N ALA A 846 29.76 23.14 -3.50
CA ALA A 846 28.33 22.80 -3.43
C ALA A 846 27.55 23.81 -2.59
N LYS A 847 28.16 24.37 -1.54
CA LYS A 847 27.56 25.46 -0.74
C LYS A 847 27.38 26.72 -1.59
N GLU A 848 28.36 27.08 -2.40
CA GLU A 848 28.28 28.19 -3.33
C GLU A 848 27.15 28.00 -4.36
N GLU A 849 27.01 26.81 -4.93
CA GLU A 849 25.95 26.49 -5.89
C GLU A 849 24.54 26.54 -5.27
N ILE A 850 24.39 26.07 -4.02
CA ILE A 850 23.12 26.18 -3.28
C ILE A 850 22.74 27.65 -3.05
N ILE A 851 23.71 28.49 -2.65
CA ILE A 851 23.51 29.92 -2.43
C ILE A 851 23.11 30.61 -3.73
N LYS A 852 23.81 30.34 -4.84
CA LYS A 852 23.48 30.87 -6.17
C LYS A 852 22.06 30.49 -6.60
N THR A 853 21.69 29.23 -6.41
CA THR A 853 20.37 28.71 -6.78
C THR A 853 19.25 29.40 -6.01
N GLU A 854 19.44 29.63 -4.71
CA GLU A 854 18.46 30.31 -3.88
C GLU A 854 18.39 31.83 -4.14
N LEU A 855 19.53 32.49 -4.37
CA LEU A 855 19.54 33.90 -4.81
C LEU A 855 18.81 34.07 -6.14
N LYS A 856 19.05 33.19 -7.12
CA LYS A 856 18.29 33.17 -8.38
C LYS A 856 16.81 32.99 -8.14
N ARG A 857 16.41 32.11 -7.21
CA ARG A 857 15.01 31.87 -6.87
C ARG A 857 14.34 33.12 -6.30
N VAL A 858 15.04 33.85 -5.42
CA VAL A 858 14.57 35.14 -4.89
C VAL A 858 14.50 36.17 -6.00
N PHE A 859 15.57 36.35 -6.77
CA PHE A 859 15.63 37.40 -7.76
C PHE A 859 14.64 37.18 -8.91
N ASN A 860 14.44 35.94 -9.37
CA ASN A 860 13.37 35.59 -10.33
C ASN A 860 11.97 35.82 -9.75
N HIS A 861 11.82 35.85 -8.43
CA HIS A 861 10.56 36.28 -7.83
C HIS A 861 10.33 37.77 -8.10
N PHE A 862 11.35 38.62 -7.96
CA PHE A 862 11.24 40.07 -8.18
C PHE A 862 11.43 40.50 -9.64
N PHE A 863 11.98 39.64 -10.51
CA PHE A 863 12.24 39.91 -11.92
C PHE A 863 11.51 38.89 -12.81
N GLY A 864 10.50 39.35 -13.55
CA GLY A 864 9.67 38.50 -14.41
C GLY A 864 9.27 39.26 -15.68
N ASN A 865 9.16 38.55 -16.81
CA ASN A 865 8.79 39.12 -18.12
C ASN A 865 9.66 40.32 -18.57
N GLY A 866 10.90 40.40 -18.08
CA GLY A 866 11.87 41.45 -18.45
C GLY A 866 11.81 42.74 -17.63
N TYR A 867 10.97 42.80 -16.58
CA TYR A 867 10.86 43.97 -15.69
C TYR A 867 10.84 43.58 -14.21
N PHE A 868 11.15 44.53 -13.33
CA PHE A 868 11.11 44.35 -11.88
C PHE A 868 9.70 44.60 -11.33
N GLU A 869 9.23 43.70 -10.46
CA GLU A 869 7.92 43.77 -9.81
C GLU A 869 8.05 43.82 -8.29
N ASN A 870 7.28 44.71 -7.65
CA ASN A 870 7.25 44.81 -6.19
C ASN A 870 6.39 43.69 -5.60
N ARG A 871 6.96 42.92 -4.66
CA ARG A 871 6.35 41.68 -4.13
C ARG A 871 5.84 41.83 -2.71
N LYS A 872 4.72 41.17 -2.42
CA LYS A 872 4.13 41.15 -1.07
C LYS A 872 5.08 40.49 -0.07
N LYS A 873 5.21 41.07 1.12
CA LYS A 873 6.10 40.57 2.19
C LYS A 873 5.79 39.10 2.55
N ASP A 874 4.51 38.72 2.61
CA ASP A 874 4.08 37.34 2.91
C ASP A 874 4.61 36.31 1.91
N GLY A 875 4.68 36.69 0.62
CA GLY A 875 5.19 35.84 -0.46
C GLY A 875 6.70 35.60 -0.40
N CYS A 876 7.42 36.45 0.36
CA CYS A 876 8.87 36.37 0.50
C CYS A 876 9.32 35.49 1.68
N SER A 877 8.39 35.07 2.55
CA SER A 877 8.68 34.28 3.76
C SER A 877 9.28 32.89 3.50
N ASN A 878 9.10 32.34 2.28
CA ASN A 878 9.55 30.99 1.92
C ASN A 878 10.96 30.91 1.29
N PHE A 879 11.61 32.05 1.05
CA PHE A 879 12.97 32.08 0.53
C PHE A 879 14.00 31.84 1.65
N GLY A 880 15.20 31.33 1.32
CA GLY A 880 16.28 31.16 2.29
C GLY A 880 16.28 29.88 3.13
N LYS A 881 15.24 29.03 3.08
CA LYS A 881 15.18 27.76 3.85
C LYS A 881 16.31 26.76 3.57
N LYS A 882 17.00 26.90 2.43
CA LYS A 882 18.12 26.02 2.04
C LYS A 882 19.51 26.60 2.36
N ILE A 883 19.59 27.85 2.83
CA ILE A 883 20.86 28.50 3.22
C ILE A 883 20.86 28.65 4.74
N TYR A 884 21.88 28.10 5.41
CA TYR A 884 22.04 28.24 6.86
C TYR A 884 22.38 29.69 7.24
N MET A 885 21.37 30.46 7.63
CA MET A 885 21.53 31.81 8.17
C MET A 885 20.68 31.99 9.44
N LYS A 886 21.21 32.74 10.40
CA LYS A 886 20.53 33.07 11.67
C LYS A 886 19.30 33.97 11.46
N ASP A 887 19.31 34.77 10.38
CA ASP A 887 18.19 35.56 9.86
C ASP A 887 17.77 35.02 8.48
N ASN A 888 16.49 35.05 8.12
CA ASN A 888 16.02 34.68 6.77
C ASN A 888 16.79 35.49 5.71
N LEU A 889 17.14 34.86 4.57
CA LEU A 889 17.78 35.48 3.40
C LEU A 889 17.20 36.84 3.02
N ILE A 890 15.88 37.04 3.17
CA ILE A 890 15.23 38.34 2.94
C ILE A 890 15.74 39.44 3.88
N THR A 891 15.88 39.13 5.17
CA THR A 891 16.43 40.06 6.17
C THR A 891 17.87 40.42 5.85
N PHE A 892 18.67 39.47 5.37
CA PHE A 892 20.02 39.73 4.91
C PHE A 892 20.05 40.66 3.69
N LEU A 893 19.21 40.40 2.69
CA LEU A 893 19.11 41.24 1.49
C LEU A 893 18.62 42.66 1.80
N LEU A 894 17.78 42.84 2.82
CA LEU A 894 17.39 44.15 3.34
C LEU A 894 18.56 44.87 4.02
N LYS A 895 19.35 44.16 4.85
CA LYS A 895 20.56 44.72 5.51
C LYS A 895 21.62 45.17 4.51
N GLU A 896 21.79 44.41 3.43
CA GLU A 896 22.74 44.71 2.36
C GLU A 896 22.19 45.70 1.32
N ASN A 897 21.01 46.29 1.56
CA ASN A 897 20.33 47.23 0.65
C ASN A 897 20.11 46.69 -0.77
N VAL A 898 19.98 45.37 -0.92
CA VAL A 898 19.60 44.72 -2.19
C VAL A 898 18.08 44.80 -2.35
N LEU A 899 17.36 44.60 -1.24
CA LEU A 899 15.92 44.84 -1.15
C LEU A 899 15.67 46.11 -0.32
N CYS A 900 14.58 46.79 -0.61
CA CYS A 900 14.05 47.88 0.20
C CYS A 900 12.53 47.74 0.40
N ASP A 901 12.01 48.40 1.43
CA ASP A 901 10.58 48.55 1.63
C ASP A 901 10.02 49.50 0.56
N TYR A 902 9.17 48.97 -0.33
CA TYR A 902 8.44 49.80 -1.28
C TYR A 902 7.21 50.44 -0.61
N ASP A 903 6.49 49.63 0.16
CA ASP A 903 5.35 50.04 0.97
C ASP A 903 5.22 49.14 2.23
N PRO A 904 4.33 49.44 3.19
CA PRO A 904 4.20 48.63 4.42
C PRO A 904 3.93 47.14 4.19
N ARG A 905 3.45 46.75 3.00
CA ARG A 905 3.06 45.40 2.61
C ARG A 905 3.93 44.80 1.50
N ARG A 906 4.89 45.54 0.91
CA ARG A 906 5.69 45.08 -0.24
C ARG A 906 7.18 45.42 -0.17
N TYR A 907 8.00 44.51 -0.68
CA TYR A 907 9.42 44.71 -0.95
C TYR A 907 9.65 45.03 -2.44
N SER A 908 10.73 45.75 -2.74
CA SER A 908 11.27 45.98 -4.09
C SER A 908 12.77 45.71 -4.12
N ILE A 909 13.32 45.41 -5.30
CA ILE A 909 14.77 45.48 -5.50
C ILE A 909 15.15 46.96 -5.58
N THR A 910 16.26 47.33 -4.95
CA THR A 910 16.73 48.72 -4.99
C THR A 910 17.26 49.05 -6.40
N GLU A 911 16.94 50.24 -6.94
CA GLU A 911 17.28 50.64 -8.32
C GLU A 911 18.75 50.38 -8.69
N TYR A 912 19.68 50.58 -7.75
CA TYR A 912 21.10 50.30 -7.96
C TYR A 912 21.41 48.81 -8.28
N PHE A 913 20.64 47.89 -7.70
CA PHE A 913 20.82 46.44 -7.86
C PHE A 913 20.01 45.85 -9.02
N GLU A 914 19.09 46.58 -9.64
CA GLU A 914 18.30 46.11 -10.78
C GLU A 914 19.15 45.60 -11.97
N PRO A 915 20.11 46.36 -12.51
CA PRO A 915 20.95 45.87 -13.62
C PRO A 915 21.82 44.67 -13.19
N ILE A 916 22.34 44.69 -11.97
CA ILE A 916 23.18 43.63 -11.38
C ILE A 916 22.39 42.31 -11.24
N VAL A 917 21.15 42.40 -10.75
CA VAL A 917 20.27 41.25 -10.59
C VAL A 917 19.83 40.70 -11.93
N SER A 918 19.50 41.57 -12.90
CA SER A 918 19.12 41.15 -14.25
C SER A 918 20.25 40.38 -14.94
N ASP A 919 21.49 40.89 -14.84
CA ASP A 919 22.66 40.24 -15.41
C ASP A 919 23.00 38.92 -14.72
N PHE A 920 22.85 38.83 -13.39
CA PHE A 920 23.04 37.57 -12.67
C PHE A 920 22.02 36.49 -13.04
N ILE A 921 20.75 36.86 -13.25
CA ILE A 921 19.72 35.92 -13.72
C ILE A 921 20.07 35.40 -15.12
N LYS A 922 20.47 36.30 -16.03
CA LYS A 922 20.72 35.98 -17.45
C LYS A 922 22.04 35.25 -17.69
N ASN A 923 23.13 35.74 -17.10
CA ASN A 923 24.50 35.33 -17.44
C ASN A 923 25.18 34.53 -16.33
N ASN A 924 24.53 34.36 -15.17
CA ASN A 924 25.04 33.59 -14.03
C ASN A 924 26.40 34.06 -13.49
N ASN A 925 26.83 35.28 -13.83
CA ASN A 925 28.11 35.86 -13.46
C ASN A 925 28.00 37.38 -13.36
N ASP A 926 28.17 37.91 -12.16
CA ASP A 926 28.39 39.34 -11.91
C ASP A 926 29.37 39.51 -10.74
N VAL A 927 30.41 40.33 -10.94
CA VAL A 927 31.52 40.54 -9.99
C VAL A 927 31.06 41.19 -8.69
N LYS A 928 29.99 42.01 -8.72
CA LYS A 928 29.44 42.67 -7.53
C LYS A 928 28.53 41.75 -6.72
N LEU A 929 27.81 40.83 -7.37
CA LEU A 929 27.05 39.77 -6.70
C LEU A 929 27.94 38.68 -6.10
N ARG A 930 29.17 38.54 -6.60
CA ARG A 930 30.18 37.66 -5.99
C ARG A 930 30.54 38.09 -4.57
N ASN A 931 30.69 39.39 -4.31
CA ASN A 931 30.89 39.90 -2.95
C ASN A 931 29.70 39.59 -2.02
N LEU A 932 28.46 39.57 -2.54
CA LEU A 932 27.28 39.18 -1.77
C LEU A 932 27.29 37.67 -1.46
N ILE A 933 27.67 36.84 -2.44
CA ILE A 933 27.83 35.39 -2.28
C ILE A 933 28.96 35.08 -1.29
N ASP A 934 30.07 35.80 -1.36
CA ASP A 934 31.21 35.63 -0.45
C ASP A 934 30.83 36.05 0.98
N LYS A 935 30.09 37.15 1.16
CA LYS A 935 29.51 37.52 2.47
C LYS A 935 28.52 36.48 3.00
N LEU A 936 27.69 35.90 2.13
CA LEU A 936 26.77 34.81 2.49
C LEU A 936 27.55 33.56 2.90
N MET A 937 28.59 33.20 2.15
CA MET A 937 29.51 32.11 2.46
C MET A 937 30.22 32.35 3.79
N ASP A 938 30.65 33.59 4.07
CA ASP A 938 31.27 33.96 5.34
C ASP A 938 30.29 33.93 6.52
N ILE A 939 29.03 34.35 6.34
CA ILE A 939 28.00 34.18 7.37
C ILE A 939 27.73 32.70 7.64
N CYS A 940 27.70 31.87 6.59
CA CYS A 940 27.64 30.41 6.73
C CYS A 940 28.92 29.80 7.35
N LYS A 941 30.07 30.51 7.31
CA LYS A 941 31.33 30.15 7.99
C LYS A 941 31.39 30.65 9.44
N VAL A 942 30.77 31.77 9.78
CA VAL A 942 30.80 32.34 11.15
C VAL A 942 29.88 31.56 12.10
N THR A 943 28.80 30.95 11.63
CA THR A 943 28.04 29.93 12.37
C THR A 943 28.83 28.64 12.60
N THR A 944 29.95 28.42 11.90
CA THR A 944 30.90 27.32 12.17
C THR A 944 32.15 27.78 12.95
N LYS A 945 32.32 29.08 13.23
CA LYS A 945 33.52 29.65 13.87
C LYS A 945 33.30 30.39 15.21
N SER A 946 32.11 30.39 15.82
CA SER A 946 31.92 30.88 17.21
C SER A 946 32.47 29.93 18.30
N LYS A 947 33.55 29.21 17.98
CA LYS A 947 34.44 28.48 18.88
C LYS A 947 35.88 28.87 18.51
N LYS A 948 36.40 29.92 19.14
CA LYS A 948 37.83 30.19 19.39
C LYS A 948 37.97 31.61 19.94
N GLU A 949 37.45 31.83 21.13
CA GLU A 949 37.83 32.92 22.04
C GLU A 949 37.01 32.73 23.32
N CYS A 950 37.50 31.83 24.18
CA CYS A 950 37.28 31.73 25.62
C CYS A 950 37.96 30.42 26.09
N ASP A 951 39.25 30.31 25.79
CA ASP A 951 40.18 29.46 26.55
C ASP A 951 41.07 30.43 27.33
N GLU A 952 40.55 30.98 28.42
CA GLU A 952 41.35 31.41 29.56
C GLU A 952 40.73 30.83 30.84
N PRO A 953 41.54 30.29 31.76
CA PRO A 953 41.06 29.39 32.80
C PRO A 953 40.47 30.16 33.98
N LEU A 954 39.26 29.78 34.39
CA LEU A 954 38.78 29.82 35.78
C LEU A 954 37.63 28.83 35.98
#